data_AF-E3NWD3-F1
#
_entry.id   AF-E3NWD3-F1
#
_cell.length_a   1.000
_cell.length_b   1.000
_cell.length_c   1.000
_cell.angle_alpha   90.00
_cell.angle_beta   90.00
_cell.angle_gamma   90.00
#
_symmetry.space_group_name_H-M   'P 1'
#
loop_
_entity.id
_entity.type
_entity.pdbx_description
1 polymer ?
#
loop_
_entity_poly.entity_id
_entity_poly.type
_entity_poly.pdbx_seq_one_letter_code
_entity_poly.pdbx_strand_id
1 'polypeptide(L)'
;MKNSTEMVAMLGQSGLGLPDRDYYLKNDAKFKKIRSQYLKYIEKTLSLAGDKQAAQHAQGILKLETQIAKIQWSNVQNRDVTKLYNIYKTQDLAKLSPKIDWQTYLEKQELSDKIKTIQVIQPSYFKGLSPIVDNTSLEVWKAYFKFHLVSDFSSLLSQAFVDNSFDFYSKQLREIKEQKPRWKRGVQLVEGTLGESLGQIYVKKYFSAEKKQRMEVLVQNLMKAYSQSIDKLDWMSPTTKVQAQKKLASFAVKIGYPNKWRDYSALEIKNNDLIGNVIRSREFEHQYALNKLGKPVDRDEWGMTPQTINAYYNASLNEIVFPAAILQPPFFDMDADDAVNYGAIGAIIGHEISHGFDDQGSQFDELGNMKNWWTAEDHRKFKEKTNTLVAQYNAYEPIKGYHVNGELTLGENIADNSGLAIAYKAYQLSLNGKAAPVSVKQGIGAYQCTESNGQQWYVSIEPLSERKLDQTGTRVVNLQTKVLSLDELNKFYNNKSNMAAVAQEKKSKNSHSKSSDVKSTDIKTNNSKNAAINSVAKTAPVKVMEEKKPVAAVAEEVKEKLQPEKTITTPQSQQMQLYISARKELGRGQNQINACNNAERAYNYGRLHGTSGINVYAESGVLVARCLTNVPSYSQRFSNPQDRAKRILQNLAGNQNHAVAKHMLKQIK
;
A
#
# COMPACT_ATOMS: atom_id res chain seq x y z
N MET A 1 13.38 -7.85 14.82
CA MET A 1 13.34 -9.01 13.90
C MET A 1 13.56 -10.34 14.60
N LYS A 2 14.63 -10.59 15.38
CA LYS A 2 14.77 -11.85 16.16
C LYS A 2 14.22 -11.81 17.59
N ASN A 3 14.03 -10.60 18.12
CA ASN A 3 13.26 -10.34 19.32
C ASN A 3 12.21 -9.28 18.96
N SER A 4 10.92 -9.62 19.05
CA SER A 4 9.78 -8.77 18.71
C SER A 4 9.23 -7.99 19.91
N THR A 5 9.83 -8.13 21.09
CA THR A 5 9.44 -7.38 22.29
C THR A 5 10.27 -6.12 22.52
N GLU A 6 11.34 -5.92 21.74
CA GLU A 6 12.30 -4.83 21.89
C GLU A 6 12.42 -3.97 20.63
N MET A 7 12.59 -2.66 20.84
CA MET A 7 12.91 -1.71 19.79
C MET A 7 14.40 -1.75 19.45
N VAL A 8 14.73 -1.65 18.16
CA VAL A 8 16.11 -1.63 17.68
C VAL A 8 16.34 -0.48 16.73
N ALA A 9 17.43 0.26 16.92
CA ALA A 9 17.87 1.26 15.96
C ALA A 9 18.41 0.55 14.70
N MET A 10 18.02 1.04 13.52
CA MET A 10 18.39 0.46 12.24
C MET A 10 19.16 1.47 11.41
N LEU A 11 20.20 1.01 10.73
CA LEU A 11 21.07 1.79 9.86
C LEU A 11 21.10 1.13 8.48
N GLY A 12 20.51 1.79 7.47
CA GLY A 12 20.35 1.25 6.12
C GLY A 12 20.89 2.17 5.03
N GLN A 13 20.99 1.62 3.81
CA GLN A 13 21.44 2.36 2.63
C GLN A 13 20.52 3.54 2.29
N SER A 14 21.10 4.66 1.84
CA SER A 14 20.38 5.87 1.44
C SER A 14 21.25 6.70 0.48
N GLY A 15 20.91 7.97 0.27
CA GLY A 15 21.79 8.97 -0.32
C GLY A 15 21.66 9.16 -1.84
N LEU A 16 20.49 8.87 -2.40
CA LEU A 16 20.18 9.09 -3.82
C LEU A 16 18.99 10.04 -3.94
N GLY A 17 18.96 10.90 -4.96
CA GLY A 17 17.78 11.73 -5.27
C GLY A 17 16.88 11.18 -6.39
N LEU A 18 17.26 10.09 -7.06
CA LEU A 18 16.40 9.33 -7.97
C LEU A 18 15.75 8.11 -7.27
N PRO A 19 14.68 7.52 -7.84
CA PRO A 19 13.86 6.52 -7.14
C PRO A 19 14.59 5.26 -6.65
N ASP A 20 15.59 4.79 -7.39
CA ASP A 20 16.41 3.64 -6.99
C ASP A 20 17.77 3.64 -7.73
N ARG A 21 18.67 2.74 -7.32
CA ARG A 21 20.03 2.65 -7.87
C ARG A 21 20.08 2.41 -9.39
N ASP A 22 19.13 1.70 -9.98
CA ASP A 22 19.14 1.37 -11.40
C ASP A 22 18.94 2.60 -12.28
N TYR A 23 18.34 3.67 -11.76
CA TYR A 23 18.28 4.97 -12.45
C TYR A 23 19.66 5.57 -12.71
N TYR A 24 20.68 5.18 -11.93
CA TYR A 24 22.07 5.58 -12.13
C TYR A 24 22.84 4.58 -13.00
N LEU A 25 22.54 3.29 -12.85
CA LEU A 25 23.36 2.21 -13.39
C LEU A 25 22.93 1.71 -14.77
N LYS A 26 21.64 1.77 -15.11
CA LYS A 26 21.14 1.33 -16.42
C LYS A 26 21.52 2.31 -17.53
N ASN A 27 21.92 1.76 -18.68
CA ASN A 27 22.49 2.52 -19.79
C ASN A 27 21.51 2.80 -20.94
N ASP A 28 20.24 2.39 -20.80
CA ASP A 28 19.22 2.61 -21.81
C ASP A 28 18.92 4.11 -21.99
N ALA A 29 18.43 4.47 -23.19
CA ALA A 29 18.17 5.86 -23.57
C ALA A 29 17.27 6.60 -22.56
N LYS A 30 16.26 5.89 -22.02
CA LYS A 30 15.37 6.41 -20.98
C LYS A 30 16.13 6.86 -19.73
N PHE A 31 16.98 6.01 -19.16
CA PHE A 31 17.71 6.33 -17.93
C PHE A 31 18.80 7.38 -18.15
N LYS A 32 19.46 7.38 -19.31
CA LYS A 32 20.38 8.48 -19.72
C LYS A 32 19.64 9.82 -19.78
N LYS A 33 18.46 9.86 -20.39
CA LYS A 33 17.61 11.07 -20.44
C LYS A 33 17.22 11.52 -19.04
N ILE A 34 16.78 10.60 -18.17
CA ILE A 34 16.40 10.94 -16.79
C ILE A 34 17.58 11.53 -16.02
N ARG A 35 18.78 10.94 -16.09
CA ARG A 35 19.99 11.50 -15.44
C ARG A 35 20.34 12.89 -15.96
N SER A 36 20.19 13.14 -17.27
CA SER A 36 20.42 14.46 -17.85
C SER A 36 19.41 15.49 -17.32
N GLN A 37 18.13 15.12 -17.19
CA GLN A 37 17.12 16.01 -16.60
C GLN A 37 17.34 16.23 -15.10
N TYR A 38 17.79 15.20 -14.39
CA TYR A 38 18.11 15.29 -12.97
C TYR A 38 19.28 16.23 -12.72
N LEU A 39 20.33 16.18 -13.56
CA LEU A 39 21.45 17.12 -13.50
C LEU A 39 20.97 18.58 -13.61
N LYS A 40 20.06 18.85 -14.56
CA LYS A 40 19.46 20.19 -14.72
C LYS A 40 18.63 20.60 -13.51
N TYR A 41 17.90 19.65 -12.91
CA TYR A 41 17.15 19.89 -11.69
C TYR A 41 18.06 20.28 -10.52
N ILE A 42 19.16 19.55 -10.31
CA ILE A 42 20.16 19.84 -9.27
C ILE A 42 20.74 21.25 -9.48
N GLU A 43 21.23 21.53 -10.69
CA GLU A 43 21.83 22.82 -11.05
C GLU A 43 20.86 23.98 -10.82
N LYS A 44 19.61 23.84 -11.27
CA LYS A 44 18.59 24.87 -11.09
C LYS A 44 18.26 25.09 -9.62
N THR A 45 18.16 24.02 -8.83
CA THR A 45 17.90 24.10 -7.39
C THR A 45 19.02 24.85 -6.66
N LEU A 46 20.28 24.50 -6.95
CA LEU A 46 21.45 25.17 -6.37
C LEU A 46 21.54 26.64 -6.80
N SER A 47 21.29 26.93 -8.08
CA SER A 47 21.25 28.30 -8.61
C SER A 47 20.20 29.16 -7.91
N LEU A 48 18.98 28.62 -7.73
CA LEU A 48 17.92 29.31 -6.99
C LEU A 48 18.30 29.54 -5.51
N ALA A 49 19.13 28.65 -4.94
CA ALA A 49 19.69 28.80 -3.59
C ALA A 49 20.97 29.65 -3.55
N GLY A 50 21.26 30.44 -4.59
CA GLY A 50 22.36 31.41 -4.65
C GLY A 50 23.74 30.78 -4.84
N ASP A 51 23.83 29.53 -5.29
CA ASP A 51 25.11 28.89 -5.59
C ASP A 51 25.68 29.38 -6.92
N LYS A 52 26.84 30.03 -6.86
CA LYS A 52 27.54 30.56 -8.05
C LYS A 52 28.27 29.49 -8.85
N GLN A 53 28.50 28.31 -8.26
CA GLN A 53 29.16 27.16 -8.89
C GLN A 53 28.16 26.02 -9.17
N ALA A 54 26.87 26.33 -9.28
CA ALA A 54 25.79 25.35 -9.35
C ALA A 54 26.00 24.24 -10.40
N ALA A 55 26.52 24.57 -11.59
CA ALA A 55 26.76 23.59 -12.65
C ALA A 55 27.87 22.58 -12.28
N GLN A 56 29.00 23.05 -11.74
CA GLN A 56 30.09 22.20 -11.27
C GLN A 56 29.64 21.33 -10.10
N HIS A 57 28.95 21.94 -9.13
CA HIS A 57 28.39 21.23 -7.99
C HIS A 57 27.36 20.17 -8.41
N ALA A 58 26.48 20.46 -9.37
CA ALA A 58 25.51 19.49 -9.88
C ALA A 58 26.20 18.27 -10.51
N GLN A 59 27.27 18.46 -11.27
CA GLN A 59 28.05 17.36 -11.83
C GLN A 59 28.73 16.54 -10.73
N GLY A 60 29.30 17.20 -9.73
CA GLY A 60 29.88 16.55 -8.55
C GLY A 60 28.88 15.69 -7.79
N ILE A 61 27.68 16.21 -7.57
CA ILE A 61 26.56 15.51 -6.90
C ILE A 61 26.13 14.29 -7.71
N LEU A 62 25.86 14.44 -9.01
CA LEU A 62 25.45 13.30 -9.83
C LEU A 62 26.52 12.20 -9.86
N LYS A 63 27.81 12.58 -9.91
CA LYS A 63 28.94 11.64 -9.85
C LYS A 63 28.98 10.93 -8.50
N LEU A 64 28.83 11.66 -7.39
CA LEU A 64 28.79 11.11 -6.03
C LEU A 64 27.62 10.13 -5.86
N GLU A 65 26.40 10.55 -6.18
CA GLU A 65 25.21 9.69 -6.12
C GLU A 65 25.38 8.43 -6.99
N THR A 66 26.01 8.56 -8.16
CA THR A 66 26.32 7.38 -9.01
C THR A 66 27.30 6.42 -8.34
N GLN A 67 28.28 6.91 -7.59
CA GLN A 67 29.18 6.05 -6.80
C GLN A 67 28.44 5.35 -5.65
N ILE A 68 27.56 6.07 -4.96
CA ILE A 68 26.68 5.53 -3.92
C ILE A 68 25.76 4.45 -4.50
N ALA A 69 25.14 4.70 -5.65
CA ALA A 69 24.24 3.74 -6.30
C ALA A 69 24.95 2.41 -6.65
N LYS A 70 26.23 2.45 -7.03
CA LYS A 70 27.02 1.24 -7.33
C LYS A 70 27.14 0.30 -6.13
N ILE A 71 27.26 0.83 -4.91
CA ILE A 71 27.44 0.06 -3.68
C ILE A 71 26.13 -0.31 -2.97
N GLN A 72 25.01 0.28 -3.38
CA GLN A 72 23.68 -0.09 -2.87
C GLN A 72 23.28 -1.51 -3.30
N TRP A 73 22.54 -2.21 -2.44
CA TRP A 73 21.84 -3.44 -2.80
C TRP A 73 20.68 -3.13 -3.74
N SER A 74 20.39 -4.05 -4.65
CA SER A 74 19.19 -4.03 -5.49
C SER A 74 17.92 -4.26 -4.66
N ASN A 75 16.76 -3.89 -5.22
CA ASN A 75 15.47 -4.13 -4.58
C ASN A 75 15.23 -5.62 -4.28
N VAL A 76 15.67 -6.53 -5.15
CA VAL A 76 15.58 -7.98 -4.93
C VAL A 76 16.45 -8.42 -3.76
N GLN A 77 17.69 -7.92 -3.64
CA GLN A 77 18.55 -8.23 -2.50
C GLN A 77 17.95 -7.71 -1.18
N ASN A 78 17.29 -6.54 -1.22
CA ASN A 78 16.60 -5.97 -0.06
C ASN A 78 15.33 -6.76 0.37
N ARG A 79 14.91 -7.79 -0.38
CA ARG A 79 13.85 -8.71 0.05
C ARG A 79 14.33 -9.86 0.94
N ASP A 80 15.63 -10.11 1.03
CA ASP A 80 16.19 -11.22 1.80
C ASP A 80 16.27 -10.84 3.30
N VAL A 81 15.18 -11.06 4.04
CA VAL A 81 15.06 -10.67 5.47
C VAL A 81 16.17 -11.25 6.36
N THR A 82 16.71 -12.42 6.01
CA THR A 82 17.83 -13.02 6.73
C THR A 82 19.10 -12.18 6.55
N LYS A 83 19.39 -11.72 5.32
CA LYS A 83 20.54 -10.85 5.03
C LYS A 83 20.42 -9.44 5.61
N LEU A 84 19.21 -8.95 5.87
CA LEU A 84 18.99 -7.64 6.49
C LEU A 84 19.33 -7.63 7.99
N TYR A 85 19.45 -8.80 8.63
CA TYR A 85 19.69 -8.91 10.07
C TYR A 85 21.18 -8.99 10.42
N ASN A 86 21.83 -7.83 10.59
CA ASN A 86 23.24 -7.78 11.02
C ASN A 86 23.38 -6.85 12.22
N ILE A 87 23.53 -7.41 13.42
CA ILE A 87 23.69 -6.63 14.65
C ILE A 87 25.17 -6.33 14.88
N TYR A 88 25.48 -5.04 15.06
CA TYR A 88 26.81 -4.55 15.42
C TYR A 88 26.75 -3.89 16.80
N LYS A 89 27.84 -4.00 17.57
CA LYS A 89 28.06 -3.08 18.69
C LYS A 89 28.37 -1.70 18.10
N THR A 90 27.83 -0.64 18.69
CA THR A 90 28.03 0.73 18.19
C THR A 90 29.52 1.10 18.12
N GLN A 91 30.31 0.70 19.11
CA GLN A 91 31.77 0.87 19.15
C GLN A 91 32.53 0.16 18.01
N ASP A 92 31.93 -0.86 17.38
CA ASP A 92 32.57 -1.63 16.31
C ASP A 92 32.26 -1.07 14.90
N LEU A 93 31.43 -0.03 14.77
CA LEU A 93 31.08 0.56 13.48
C LEU A 93 32.29 1.15 12.73
N ALA A 94 33.28 1.68 13.46
CA ALA A 94 34.52 2.16 12.88
C ALA A 94 35.33 1.03 12.21
N LYS A 95 35.18 -0.23 12.65
CA LYS A 95 35.81 -1.39 11.98
C LYS A 95 35.15 -1.69 10.63
N LEU A 96 33.84 -1.44 10.52
CA LEU A 96 33.09 -1.64 9.27
C LEU A 96 33.38 -0.55 8.24
N SER A 97 33.52 0.70 8.71
CA SER A 97 33.61 1.89 7.88
C SER A 97 34.41 2.99 8.60
N PRO A 98 35.75 2.93 8.55
CA PRO A 98 36.64 3.75 9.39
C PRO A 98 36.69 5.24 9.02
N LYS A 99 36.20 5.62 7.84
CA LYS A 99 36.22 7.01 7.36
C LYS A 99 34.96 7.79 7.72
N ILE A 100 34.02 7.17 8.42
CA ILE A 100 32.83 7.81 8.94
C ILE A 100 33.05 8.06 10.43
N ASP A 101 32.85 9.29 10.86
CA ASP A 101 32.87 9.67 12.28
C ASP A 101 31.57 9.21 12.97
N TRP A 102 31.56 7.93 13.34
CA TRP A 102 30.40 7.30 13.98
C TRP A 102 30.09 7.88 15.36
N GLN A 103 31.10 8.35 16.09
CA GLN A 103 30.88 8.95 17.39
C GLN A 103 30.07 10.24 17.24
N THR A 104 30.54 11.17 16.41
CA THR A 104 29.79 12.41 16.14
C THR A 104 28.42 12.12 15.54
N TYR A 105 28.31 11.14 14.64
CA TYR A 105 27.02 10.74 14.08
C TYR A 105 26.04 10.28 15.16
N LEU A 106 26.43 9.34 16.03
CA LEU A 106 25.57 8.81 17.09
C LEU A 106 25.22 9.88 18.13
N GLU A 107 26.14 10.79 18.45
CA GLU A 107 25.88 11.92 19.36
C GLU A 107 24.87 12.89 18.75
N LYS A 108 25.03 13.27 17.48
CA LYS A 108 24.11 14.17 16.78
C LYS A 108 22.75 13.55 16.48
N GLN A 109 22.67 12.22 16.45
CA GLN A 109 21.41 11.50 16.37
C GLN A 109 20.80 11.20 17.76
N GLU A 110 21.44 11.64 18.85
CA GLU A 110 21.01 11.39 20.23
C GLU A 110 20.88 9.90 20.58
N LEU A 111 21.74 9.07 19.98
CA LEU A 111 21.76 7.62 20.12
C LEU A 111 22.84 7.12 21.08
N SER A 112 23.93 7.86 21.27
CA SER A 112 25.13 7.40 22.00
C SER A 112 24.82 6.76 23.36
N ASP A 113 23.94 7.37 24.15
CA ASP A 113 23.60 6.90 25.50
C ASP A 113 22.37 5.98 25.52
N LYS A 114 21.66 5.85 24.39
CA LYS A 114 20.41 5.07 24.29
C LYS A 114 20.65 3.64 23.79
N ILE A 115 21.71 3.40 23.03
CA ILE A 115 21.96 2.11 22.39
C ILE A 115 23.41 1.63 22.52
N LYS A 116 23.56 0.33 22.76
CA LYS A 116 24.86 -0.37 22.71
C LYS A 116 25.05 -1.16 21.41
N THR A 117 23.94 -1.44 20.73
CA THR A 117 23.89 -2.20 19.49
C THR A 117 23.01 -1.51 18.47
N ILE A 118 23.31 -1.74 17.20
CA ILE A 118 22.56 -1.21 16.06
C ILE A 118 22.44 -2.29 14.99
N GLN A 119 21.30 -2.35 14.32
CA GLN A 119 21.13 -3.24 13.18
C GLN A 119 21.61 -2.55 11.91
N VAL A 120 22.70 -3.03 11.32
CA VAL A 120 23.18 -2.57 10.02
C VAL A 120 22.50 -3.41 8.93
N ILE A 121 21.61 -2.78 8.16
CA ILE A 121 20.78 -3.50 7.19
C ILE A 121 21.63 -4.03 6.03
N GLN A 122 22.53 -3.22 5.48
CA GLN A 122 23.44 -3.62 4.39
C GLN A 122 24.91 -3.33 4.77
N PRO A 123 25.62 -4.24 5.46
CA PRO A 123 27.01 -3.99 5.89
C PRO A 123 27.97 -3.69 4.73
N SER A 124 27.79 -4.33 3.58
CA SER A 124 28.64 -4.09 2.40
C SER A 124 28.47 -2.68 1.83
N TYR A 125 27.28 -2.07 1.98
CA TYR A 125 27.05 -0.68 1.60
C TYR A 125 27.93 0.25 2.45
N PHE A 126 27.91 0.11 3.78
CA PHE A 126 28.72 0.96 4.66
C PHE A 126 30.22 0.76 4.46
N LYS A 127 30.66 -0.49 4.25
CA LYS A 127 32.05 -0.78 3.87
C LYS A 127 32.44 -0.06 2.57
N GLY A 128 31.58 -0.08 1.56
CA GLY A 128 31.79 0.63 0.29
C GLY A 128 31.67 2.15 0.38
N LEU A 129 30.86 2.65 1.32
CA LEU A 129 30.66 4.09 1.53
C LEU A 129 31.89 4.75 2.16
N SER A 130 32.61 4.03 3.03
CA SER A 130 33.81 4.54 3.70
C SER A 130 34.84 5.18 2.74
N PRO A 131 35.32 4.51 1.68
CA PRO A 131 36.23 5.15 0.72
C PRO A 131 35.57 6.25 -0.12
N ILE A 132 34.25 6.25 -0.32
CA ILE A 132 33.56 7.34 -1.03
C ILE A 132 33.60 8.62 -0.20
N VAL A 133 33.39 8.50 1.11
CA VAL A 133 33.50 9.63 2.06
C VAL A 133 34.89 10.26 2.02
N ASP A 134 35.94 9.44 2.08
CA ASP A 134 37.34 9.88 2.10
C ASP A 134 37.80 10.51 0.78
N ASN A 135 37.37 9.94 -0.35
CA ASN A 135 37.83 10.37 -1.68
C ASN A 135 37.00 11.50 -2.29
N THR A 136 35.86 11.86 -1.69
CA THR A 136 35.00 12.95 -2.18
C THR A 136 35.37 14.25 -1.47
N SER A 137 35.69 15.29 -2.24
CA SER A 137 36.06 16.59 -1.69
C SER A 137 34.97 17.17 -0.80
N LEU A 138 35.36 17.89 0.25
CA LEU A 138 34.43 18.57 1.16
C LEU A 138 33.48 19.55 0.42
N GLU A 139 33.94 20.20 -0.64
CA GLU A 139 33.11 21.07 -1.48
C GLU A 139 31.91 20.33 -2.06
N VAL A 140 32.14 19.15 -2.67
CA VAL A 140 31.07 18.30 -3.21
C VAL A 140 30.13 17.80 -2.10
N TRP A 141 30.65 17.43 -0.92
CA TRP A 141 29.80 17.05 0.21
C TRP A 141 28.90 18.19 0.69
N LYS A 142 29.45 19.41 0.82
CA LYS A 142 28.66 20.60 1.18
C LYS A 142 27.59 20.90 0.15
N ALA A 143 27.93 20.83 -1.13
CA ALA A 143 26.98 21.01 -2.23
C ALA A 143 25.87 19.94 -2.21
N TYR A 144 26.24 18.67 -2.00
CA TYR A 144 25.32 17.54 -1.87
C TYR A 144 24.30 17.77 -0.74
N PHE A 145 24.76 18.08 0.47
CA PHE A 145 23.85 18.32 1.60
C PHE A 145 22.99 19.58 1.40
N LYS A 146 23.55 20.66 0.82
CA LYS A 146 22.78 21.86 0.48
C LYS A 146 21.68 21.54 -0.53
N PHE A 147 22.02 20.83 -1.60
CA PHE A 147 21.06 20.43 -2.62
C PHE A 147 19.93 19.58 -2.03
N HIS A 148 20.25 18.50 -1.30
CA HIS A 148 19.24 17.62 -0.72
C HIS A 148 18.33 18.36 0.27
N LEU A 149 18.90 19.21 1.13
CA LEU A 149 18.11 20.04 2.05
C LEU A 149 17.13 20.93 1.27
N VAL A 150 17.60 21.68 0.28
CA VAL A 150 16.73 22.59 -0.49
C VAL A 150 15.70 21.80 -1.32
N SER A 151 16.09 20.67 -1.91
CA SER A 151 15.21 19.77 -2.67
C SER A 151 14.07 19.25 -1.79
N ASP A 152 14.36 18.81 -0.56
CA ASP A 152 13.37 18.27 0.39
C ASP A 152 12.33 19.31 0.83
N PHE A 153 12.71 20.60 0.84
CA PHE A 153 11.80 21.70 1.15
C PHE A 153 11.19 22.35 -0.08
N SER A 154 11.62 22.02 -1.30
CA SER A 154 11.28 22.77 -2.53
C SER A 154 9.77 22.92 -2.76
N SER A 155 8.97 21.92 -2.39
CA SER A 155 7.51 21.97 -2.52
C SER A 155 6.80 22.96 -1.58
N LEU A 156 7.53 23.52 -0.60
CA LEU A 156 7.07 24.44 0.43
C LEU A 156 7.69 25.84 0.32
N LEU A 157 8.62 26.04 -0.62
CA LEU A 157 9.31 27.31 -0.85
C LEU A 157 8.55 28.18 -1.88
N SER A 158 9.23 29.20 -2.43
CA SER A 158 8.68 30.05 -3.48
C SER A 158 8.33 29.26 -4.75
N GLN A 159 7.49 29.85 -5.60
CA GLN A 159 6.95 29.17 -6.79
C GLN A 159 8.05 28.61 -7.70
N ALA A 160 9.19 29.28 -7.83
CA ALA A 160 10.31 28.80 -8.66
C ALA A 160 10.89 27.45 -8.19
N PHE A 161 10.97 27.21 -6.87
CA PHE A 161 11.40 25.92 -6.33
C PHE A 161 10.31 24.86 -6.52
N VAL A 162 9.05 25.24 -6.28
CA VAL A 162 7.89 24.36 -6.44
C VAL A 162 7.79 23.86 -7.88
N ASP A 163 7.94 24.77 -8.85
CA ASP A 163 7.88 24.47 -10.28
C ASP A 163 9.05 23.58 -10.70
N ASN A 164 10.28 23.91 -10.30
CA ASN A 164 11.46 23.09 -10.62
C ASN A 164 11.33 21.66 -10.10
N SER A 165 10.86 21.50 -8.85
CA SER A 165 10.62 20.19 -8.24
C SER A 165 9.48 19.43 -8.93
N PHE A 166 8.37 20.11 -9.24
CA PHE A 166 7.23 19.52 -9.94
C PHE A 166 7.61 19.08 -11.36
N ASP A 167 8.31 19.93 -12.10
CA ASP A 167 8.75 19.65 -13.46
C ASP A 167 9.61 18.39 -13.50
N PHE A 168 10.55 18.22 -12.57
CA PHE A 168 11.37 17.01 -12.55
C PHE A 168 10.64 15.79 -11.94
N TYR A 169 10.27 15.84 -10.66
CA TYR A 169 9.78 14.65 -9.94
C TYR A 169 8.38 14.21 -10.35
N SER A 170 7.58 15.11 -10.91
CA SER A 170 6.21 14.80 -11.32
C SER A 170 6.06 14.73 -12.83
N LYS A 171 6.46 15.76 -13.60
CA LYS A 171 6.33 15.71 -15.07
C LYS A 171 7.34 14.75 -15.70
N GLN A 172 8.64 14.91 -15.46
CA GLN A 172 9.66 14.08 -16.13
C GLN A 172 9.67 12.63 -15.62
N LEU A 173 9.60 12.41 -14.30
CA LEU A 173 9.70 11.06 -13.75
C LEU A 173 8.38 10.27 -13.78
N ARG A 174 7.24 10.95 -13.65
CA ARG A 174 5.92 10.31 -13.44
C ARG A 174 4.86 10.71 -14.46
N GLU A 175 5.22 11.57 -15.43
CA GLU A 175 4.33 12.04 -16.50
C GLU A 175 3.05 12.73 -16.00
N ILE A 176 3.10 13.29 -14.78
CA ILE A 176 1.99 14.03 -14.19
C ILE A 176 1.95 15.43 -14.80
N LYS A 177 0.91 15.72 -15.58
CA LYS A 177 0.81 16.96 -16.38
C LYS A 177 0.62 18.22 -15.53
N GLU A 178 -0.17 18.13 -14.47
CA GLU A 178 -0.59 19.27 -13.66
C GLU A 178 -0.38 19.04 -12.17
N GLN A 179 0.06 20.08 -11.46
CA GLN A 179 0.29 19.99 -10.04
C GLN A 179 -1.05 19.93 -9.30
N LYS A 180 -1.09 19.14 -8.22
CA LYS A 180 -2.24 19.13 -7.33
C LYS A 180 -2.56 20.56 -6.84
N PRO A 181 -3.85 20.95 -6.81
CA PRO A 181 -4.27 22.21 -6.23
C PRO A 181 -3.69 22.41 -4.82
N ARG A 182 -3.39 23.67 -4.48
CA ARG A 182 -2.68 24.00 -3.23
C ARG A 182 -3.35 23.42 -1.99
N TRP A 183 -4.68 23.45 -1.91
CA TRP A 183 -5.42 22.91 -0.77
C TRP A 183 -5.18 21.40 -0.59
N LYS A 184 -5.10 20.60 -1.68
CA LYS A 184 -4.80 19.17 -1.59
C LYS A 184 -3.40 18.93 -1.03
N ARG A 185 -2.42 19.73 -1.45
CA ARG A 185 -1.05 19.67 -0.92
C ARG A 185 -1.00 20.08 0.56
N GLY A 186 -1.79 21.08 0.94
CA GLY A 186 -1.97 21.49 2.34
C GLY A 186 -2.56 20.36 3.21
N VAL A 187 -3.60 19.69 2.73
CA VAL A 187 -4.16 18.49 3.41
C VAL A 187 -3.10 17.41 3.54
N GLN A 188 -2.36 17.09 2.47
CA GLN A 188 -1.28 16.09 2.52
C GLN A 188 -0.17 16.45 3.51
N LEU A 189 0.13 17.74 3.71
CA LEU A 189 1.06 18.17 4.73
C LEU A 189 0.50 17.90 6.13
N VAL A 190 -0.74 18.29 6.40
CA VAL A 190 -1.40 18.04 7.70
C VAL A 190 -1.49 16.54 7.99
N GLU A 191 -1.83 15.72 7.00
CA GLU A 191 -1.81 14.25 7.09
C GLU A 191 -0.44 13.71 7.53
N GLY A 192 0.65 14.25 6.96
CA GLY A 192 2.00 13.82 7.28
C GLY A 192 2.56 14.33 8.61
N THR A 193 1.96 15.38 9.21
CA THR A 193 2.46 15.99 10.46
C THR A 193 1.57 15.73 11.67
N LEU A 194 0.24 15.70 11.47
CA LEU A 194 -0.79 15.62 12.52
C LEU A 194 -1.82 14.52 12.17
N GLY A 195 -1.36 13.47 11.50
CA GLY A 195 -2.21 12.45 10.90
C GLY A 195 -3.16 11.76 11.88
N GLU A 196 -2.73 11.43 13.10
CA GLU A 196 -3.61 10.79 14.08
C GLU A 196 -4.67 11.75 14.64
N SER A 197 -4.33 13.03 14.83
CA SER A 197 -5.30 14.06 15.24
C SER A 197 -6.37 14.29 14.16
N LEU A 198 -5.97 14.32 12.89
CA LEU A 198 -6.91 14.35 11.78
C LEU A 198 -7.76 13.07 11.72
N GLY A 199 -7.17 11.93 12.04
CA GLY A 199 -7.85 10.63 12.12
C GLY A 199 -8.97 10.60 13.14
N GLN A 200 -8.78 11.19 14.32
CA GLN A 200 -9.85 11.33 15.33
C GLN A 200 -11.08 12.05 14.77
N ILE A 201 -10.85 13.16 14.07
CA ILE A 201 -11.92 13.94 13.44
C ILE A 201 -12.58 13.14 12.31
N TYR A 202 -11.78 12.45 11.50
CA TYR A 202 -12.27 11.63 10.40
C TYR A 202 -13.20 10.52 10.88
N VAL A 203 -12.78 9.72 11.88
CA VAL A 203 -13.58 8.60 12.35
C VAL A 203 -14.85 9.03 13.04
N LYS A 204 -14.81 10.12 13.84
CA LYS A 204 -16.01 10.70 14.45
C LYS A 204 -17.06 11.08 13.42
N LYS A 205 -16.65 11.45 12.21
CA LYS A 205 -17.56 11.92 11.15
C LYS A 205 -17.97 10.85 10.15
N TYR A 206 -17.10 9.90 9.83
CA TYR A 206 -17.26 9.01 8.66
C TYR A 206 -17.26 7.50 8.97
N PHE A 207 -16.96 7.10 10.21
CA PHE A 207 -16.87 5.70 10.59
C PHE A 207 -17.83 5.38 11.74
N SER A 208 -18.56 4.26 11.63
CA SER A 208 -19.59 3.87 12.60
C SER A 208 -19.25 2.53 13.25
N ALA A 209 -19.81 2.27 14.43
CA ALA A 209 -19.56 1.04 15.17
C ALA A 209 -20.06 -0.21 14.41
N GLU A 210 -21.15 -0.07 13.66
CA GLU A 210 -21.76 -1.15 12.88
C GLU A 210 -20.84 -1.61 11.74
N LYS A 211 -20.11 -0.67 11.11
CA LYS A 211 -19.09 -1.01 10.11
C LYS A 211 -17.99 -1.87 10.73
N LYS A 212 -17.53 -1.52 11.93
CA LYS A 212 -16.50 -2.27 12.65
C LYS A 212 -16.98 -3.69 12.96
N GLN A 213 -18.18 -3.84 13.51
CA GLN A 213 -18.77 -5.15 13.84
C GLN A 213 -18.91 -6.04 12.60
N ARG A 214 -19.40 -5.51 11.48
CA ARG A 214 -19.52 -6.31 10.24
C ARG A 214 -18.15 -6.70 9.67
N MET A 215 -17.16 -5.82 9.79
CA MET A 215 -15.77 -6.14 9.43
C MET A 215 -15.18 -7.24 10.32
N GLU A 216 -15.45 -7.24 11.63
CA GLU A 216 -15.03 -8.30 12.55
C GLU A 216 -15.58 -9.67 12.13
N VAL A 217 -16.85 -9.75 11.72
CA VAL A 217 -17.45 -10.99 11.20
C VAL A 217 -16.77 -11.45 9.90
N LEU A 218 -16.48 -10.53 8.98
CA LEU A 218 -15.74 -10.86 7.74
C LEU A 218 -14.38 -11.45 8.07
N VAL A 219 -13.60 -10.78 8.93
CA VAL A 219 -12.27 -11.26 9.33
C VAL A 219 -12.36 -12.65 9.96
N GLN A 220 -13.31 -12.90 10.87
CA GLN A 220 -13.50 -14.22 11.49
C GLN A 220 -13.79 -15.31 10.45
N ASN A 221 -14.62 -15.03 9.45
CA ASN A 221 -14.92 -15.96 8.37
C ASN A 221 -13.68 -16.24 7.50
N LEU A 222 -12.88 -15.22 7.20
CA LEU A 222 -11.62 -15.34 6.47
C LEU A 222 -10.59 -16.19 7.26
N MET A 223 -10.42 -15.92 8.55
CA MET A 223 -9.53 -16.70 9.43
C MET A 223 -9.94 -18.17 9.49
N LYS A 224 -11.25 -18.45 9.57
CA LYS A 224 -11.79 -19.82 9.53
C LYS A 224 -11.52 -20.50 8.17
N ALA A 225 -11.76 -19.80 7.06
CA ALA A 225 -11.47 -20.33 5.72
C ALA A 225 -9.97 -20.62 5.50
N TYR A 226 -9.11 -19.77 6.07
CA TYR A 226 -7.66 -19.95 6.04
C TYR A 226 -7.24 -21.19 6.83
N SER A 227 -7.73 -21.33 8.07
CA SER A 227 -7.46 -22.49 8.93
C SER A 227 -7.88 -23.80 8.26
N GLN A 228 -9.11 -23.86 7.71
CA GLN A 228 -9.58 -25.04 6.97
C GLN A 228 -8.75 -25.33 5.71
N SER A 229 -8.19 -24.29 5.07
CA SER A 229 -7.34 -24.45 3.90
C SER A 229 -5.97 -25.00 4.27
N ILE A 230 -5.37 -24.57 5.39
CA ILE A 230 -4.10 -25.11 5.91
C ILE A 230 -4.21 -26.62 6.16
N ASP A 231 -5.30 -27.06 6.80
CA ASP A 231 -5.50 -28.48 7.11
C ASP A 231 -5.54 -29.37 5.86
N LYS A 232 -6.05 -28.82 4.75
CA LYS A 232 -6.21 -29.53 3.47
C LYS A 232 -4.98 -29.48 2.57
N LEU A 233 -3.91 -28.76 2.91
CA LEU A 233 -2.69 -28.71 2.09
C LEU A 233 -2.04 -30.11 2.01
N ASP A 234 -1.93 -30.68 0.82
CA ASP A 234 -1.38 -32.02 0.59
C ASP A 234 0.16 -32.06 0.63
N TRP A 235 0.79 -30.91 0.42
CA TRP A 235 2.24 -30.78 0.31
C TRP A 235 2.94 -30.50 1.65
N MET A 236 2.21 -30.00 2.65
CA MET A 236 2.73 -29.60 3.96
C MET A 236 2.54 -30.70 5.01
N SER A 237 3.60 -31.06 5.73
CA SER A 237 3.55 -32.06 6.79
C SER A 237 2.64 -31.65 7.97
N PRO A 238 2.13 -32.62 8.77
CA PRO A 238 1.36 -32.33 9.99
C PRO A 238 2.10 -31.39 10.95
N THR A 239 3.42 -31.57 11.10
CA THR A 239 4.25 -30.74 12.00
C THR A 239 4.24 -29.27 11.60
N THR A 240 4.46 -28.97 10.31
CA THR A 240 4.46 -27.58 9.81
C THR A 240 3.05 -26.98 9.83
N LYS A 241 2.00 -27.78 9.58
CA LYS A 241 0.61 -27.33 9.71
C LYS A 241 0.28 -26.85 11.12
N VAL A 242 0.74 -27.55 12.16
CA VAL A 242 0.54 -27.12 13.56
C VAL A 242 1.15 -25.74 13.81
N GLN A 243 2.36 -25.47 13.28
CA GLN A 243 2.99 -24.16 13.40
C GLN A 243 2.24 -23.08 12.61
N ALA A 244 1.80 -23.39 11.39
CA ALA A 244 1.01 -22.48 10.58
C ALA A 244 -0.33 -22.12 11.26
N GLN A 245 -1.01 -23.10 11.87
CA GLN A 245 -2.23 -22.87 12.66
C GLN A 245 -1.94 -22.03 13.92
N LYS A 246 -0.84 -22.30 14.62
CA LYS A 246 -0.42 -21.51 15.79
C LYS A 246 -0.21 -20.04 15.42
N LYS A 247 0.48 -19.79 14.30
CA LYS A 247 0.69 -18.45 13.78
C LYS A 247 -0.61 -17.77 13.36
N LEU A 248 -1.48 -18.48 12.63
CA LEU A 248 -2.78 -17.95 12.23
C LEU A 248 -3.62 -17.56 13.47
N ALA A 249 -3.63 -18.40 14.50
CA ALA A 249 -4.39 -18.15 15.73
C ALA A 249 -3.87 -16.96 16.55
N SER A 250 -2.62 -16.53 16.35
CA SER A 250 -2.02 -15.40 17.08
C SER A 250 -2.07 -14.07 16.33
N PHE A 251 -2.74 -13.99 15.17
CA PHE A 251 -2.88 -12.73 14.45
C PHE A 251 -3.61 -11.69 15.31
N ALA A 252 -2.98 -10.54 15.53
CA ALA A 252 -3.67 -9.37 16.06
C ALA A 252 -4.43 -8.67 14.92
N VAL A 253 -5.69 -8.29 15.19
CA VAL A 253 -6.55 -7.64 14.19
C VAL A 253 -6.90 -6.23 14.66
N LYS A 254 -6.60 -5.24 13.83
CA LYS A 254 -6.87 -3.82 14.10
C LYS A 254 -7.80 -3.24 13.02
N ILE A 255 -8.95 -2.71 13.43
CA ILE A 255 -10.02 -2.29 12.51
C ILE A 255 -10.45 -0.85 12.83
N GLY A 256 -10.43 0.00 11.81
CA GLY A 256 -10.91 1.37 11.86
C GLY A 256 -9.88 2.37 12.39
N TYR A 257 -9.55 2.30 13.67
CA TYR A 257 -8.77 3.32 14.37
C TYR A 257 -8.08 2.80 15.65
N PRO A 258 -7.03 3.46 16.14
CA PRO A 258 -6.32 3.06 17.35
C PRO A 258 -7.16 3.24 18.61
N ASN A 259 -6.91 2.38 19.60
CA ASN A 259 -7.52 2.48 20.93
C ASN A 259 -6.94 3.65 21.74
N LYS A 260 -5.69 4.04 21.42
CA LYS A 260 -4.95 5.11 22.06
C LYS A 260 -4.42 6.06 20.99
N TRP A 261 -4.71 7.34 21.14
CA TRP A 261 -4.24 8.36 20.22
C TRP A 261 -2.89 8.94 20.64
N ARG A 262 -2.10 9.32 19.65
CA ARG A 262 -0.87 10.08 19.85
C ARG A 262 -1.14 11.42 20.52
N ASP A 263 -0.28 11.74 21.48
CA ASP A 263 -0.23 13.05 22.12
C ASP A 263 0.70 13.97 21.32
N TYR A 264 0.17 15.11 20.89
CA TYR A 264 0.90 16.15 20.14
C TYR A 264 1.18 17.38 21.00
N SER A 265 0.98 17.33 22.32
CA SER A 265 1.16 18.47 23.23
C SER A 265 2.53 19.16 23.15
N ALA A 266 3.59 18.40 22.82
CA ALA A 266 4.94 18.94 22.65
C ALA A 266 5.22 19.55 21.27
N LEU A 267 4.29 19.46 20.31
CA LEU A 267 4.46 20.00 18.96
C LEU A 267 3.86 21.40 18.83
N GLU A 268 4.72 22.41 18.69
CA GLU A 268 4.30 23.80 18.46
C GLU A 268 4.05 24.09 16.97
N ILE A 269 2.86 24.57 16.63
CA ILE A 269 2.48 25.02 15.28
C ILE A 269 2.24 26.54 15.26
N LYS A 270 2.89 27.25 14.34
CA LYS A 270 2.84 28.71 14.16
C LYS A 270 2.22 29.07 12.81
N ASN A 271 1.21 29.94 12.82
CA ASN A 271 0.42 30.26 11.61
C ASN A 271 1.23 30.88 10.47
N ASN A 272 2.32 31.58 10.76
CA ASN A 272 3.13 32.34 9.80
C ASN A 272 4.52 31.72 9.55
N ASP A 273 4.76 30.47 9.95
CA ASP A 273 6.07 29.81 9.87
C ASP A 273 5.93 28.37 9.35
N LEU A 274 5.59 28.24 8.05
CA LEU A 274 5.40 26.94 7.40
C LEU A 274 6.65 26.05 7.48
N ILE A 275 7.82 26.60 7.17
CA ILE A 275 9.08 25.83 7.15
C ILE A 275 9.45 25.40 8.56
N GLY A 276 9.37 26.31 9.55
CA GLY A 276 9.63 25.96 10.93
C GLY A 276 8.62 24.96 11.49
N ASN A 277 7.35 24.99 11.08
CA ASN A 277 6.38 23.94 11.44
C ASN A 277 6.80 22.56 10.94
N VAL A 278 7.28 22.46 9.71
CA VAL A 278 7.77 21.19 9.15
C VAL A 278 9.03 20.72 9.88
N ILE A 279 9.95 21.62 10.20
CA ILE A 279 11.15 21.28 10.99
C ILE A 279 10.76 20.79 12.39
N ARG A 280 9.92 21.54 13.12
CA ARG A 280 9.42 21.14 14.45
C ARG A 280 8.68 19.81 14.43
N SER A 281 7.88 19.56 13.39
CA SER A 281 7.18 18.28 13.23
C SER A 281 8.14 17.13 12.96
N ARG A 282 9.17 17.31 12.14
CA ARG A 282 10.21 16.29 11.91
C ARG A 282 11.01 16.00 13.18
N GLU A 283 11.35 17.03 13.95
CA GLU A 283 12.04 16.87 15.24
C GLU A 283 11.16 16.13 16.25
N PHE A 284 9.88 16.50 16.35
CA PHE A 284 8.91 15.80 17.20
C PHE A 284 8.83 14.31 16.86
N GLU A 285 8.74 13.94 15.57
CA GLU A 285 8.70 12.55 15.13
C GLU A 285 10.02 11.80 15.40
N HIS A 286 11.17 12.47 15.23
CA HIS A 286 12.49 11.92 15.59
C HIS A 286 12.57 11.60 17.08
N GLN A 287 12.21 12.56 17.94
CA GLN A 287 12.18 12.36 19.39
C GLN A 287 11.17 11.29 19.80
N TYR A 288 9.99 11.25 19.17
CA TYR A 288 9.01 10.20 19.39
C TYR A 288 9.60 8.81 19.10
N ALA A 289 10.30 8.64 17.97
CA ALA A 289 10.96 7.39 17.60
C ALA A 289 12.10 7.02 18.57
N LEU A 290 12.97 7.98 18.92
CA LEU A 290 14.06 7.80 19.87
C LEU A 290 13.56 7.37 21.25
N ASN A 291 12.44 7.93 21.70
CA ASN A 291 11.85 7.65 23.01
C ASN A 291 11.23 6.26 23.12
N LYS A 292 11.20 5.47 22.03
CA LYS A 292 10.83 4.05 22.05
C LYS A 292 12.01 3.13 22.37
N LEU A 293 13.24 3.59 22.15
CA LEU A 293 14.44 2.79 22.44
C LEU A 293 14.54 2.52 23.94
N GLY A 294 14.90 1.28 24.30
CA GLY A 294 14.97 0.83 25.69
C GLY A 294 13.61 0.55 26.36
N LYS A 295 12.49 0.72 25.64
CA LYS A 295 11.15 0.37 26.09
C LYS A 295 10.64 -0.89 25.39
N PRO A 296 9.66 -1.60 25.99
CA PRO A 296 8.95 -2.66 25.29
C PRO A 296 8.24 -2.11 24.04
N VAL A 297 8.09 -2.96 23.02
CA VAL A 297 7.31 -2.64 21.82
C VAL A 297 5.86 -2.35 22.19
N ASP A 298 5.35 -1.20 21.77
CA ASP A 298 3.94 -0.82 21.90
C ASP A 298 3.12 -1.55 20.83
N ARG A 299 2.37 -2.59 21.24
CA ARG A 299 1.52 -3.37 20.32
C ARG A 299 0.20 -2.69 20.00
N ASP A 300 -0.17 -1.59 20.67
CA ASP A 300 -1.37 -0.81 20.34
C ASP A 300 -1.11 0.24 19.25
N GLU A 301 0.16 0.54 18.95
CA GLU A 301 0.54 1.52 17.93
C GLU A 301 0.15 1.08 16.50
N TRP A 302 -0.25 2.04 15.67
CA TRP A 302 -0.63 1.80 14.28
C TRP A 302 0.44 2.32 13.31
N GLY A 303 0.66 1.58 12.22
CA GLY A 303 1.54 2.00 11.12
C GLY A 303 0.85 2.91 10.08
N MET A 304 -0.47 3.08 10.16
CA MET A 304 -1.25 3.91 9.24
C MET A 304 -2.32 4.70 10.00
N THR A 305 -2.65 5.89 9.49
CA THR A 305 -3.72 6.73 10.05
C THR A 305 -5.10 6.21 9.62
N PRO A 306 -6.17 6.43 10.41
CA PRO A 306 -7.52 5.96 10.08
C PRO A 306 -8.06 6.39 8.71
N GLN A 307 -7.66 7.56 8.23
CA GLN A 307 -8.08 8.15 6.96
C GLN A 307 -7.23 7.69 5.75
N THR A 308 -6.25 6.81 5.97
CA THR A 308 -5.47 6.19 4.90
C THR A 308 -6.32 5.14 4.17
N ILE A 309 -6.40 5.23 2.83
CA ILE A 309 -7.03 4.18 2.01
C ILE A 309 -5.94 3.17 1.65
N ASN A 310 -5.69 2.25 2.57
CA ASN A 310 -4.77 1.12 2.38
C ASN A 310 -5.04 0.08 3.48
N ALA A 311 -4.32 -1.05 3.47
CA ALA A 311 -4.24 -2.02 4.55
C ALA A 311 -2.78 -2.46 4.74
N TYR A 312 -2.47 -3.16 5.83
CA TYR A 312 -1.14 -3.74 6.00
C TYR A 312 -1.10 -4.97 6.91
N TYR A 313 -0.08 -5.79 6.67
CA TYR A 313 0.45 -6.79 7.59
C TYR A 313 1.82 -6.37 8.13
N ASN A 314 2.06 -6.61 9.43
CA ASN A 314 3.38 -6.42 10.03
C ASN A 314 3.90 -7.74 10.62
N ALA A 315 4.99 -8.25 10.04
CA ALA A 315 5.58 -9.53 10.43
C ALA A 315 6.11 -9.58 11.86
N SER A 316 6.65 -8.48 12.39
CA SER A 316 7.20 -8.45 13.75
C SER A 316 6.11 -8.34 14.83
N LEU A 317 4.92 -7.88 14.46
CA LEU A 317 3.76 -7.81 15.36
C LEU A 317 2.75 -8.93 15.13
N ASN A 318 2.92 -9.70 14.04
CA ASN A 318 1.95 -10.65 13.53
C ASN A 318 0.53 -10.06 13.55
N GLU A 319 0.37 -8.90 12.92
CA GLU A 319 -0.89 -8.15 12.93
C GLU A 319 -1.34 -7.78 11.52
N ILE A 320 -2.66 -7.67 11.35
CA ILE A 320 -3.32 -7.13 10.15
C ILE A 320 -4.17 -5.92 10.53
N VAL A 321 -4.09 -4.88 9.72
CA VAL A 321 -4.65 -3.57 10.06
C VAL A 321 -5.43 -2.98 8.89
N PHE A 322 -6.65 -2.54 9.18
CA PHE A 322 -7.59 -1.99 8.21
C PHE A 322 -8.09 -0.61 8.68
N PRO A 323 -7.43 0.50 8.28
CA PRO A 323 -7.90 1.86 8.53
C PRO A 323 -9.36 2.12 8.15
N ALA A 324 -10.03 3.02 8.87
CA ALA A 324 -11.45 3.34 8.64
C ALA A 324 -11.77 3.72 7.18
N ALA A 325 -10.86 4.40 6.49
CA ALA A 325 -11.08 4.87 5.13
C ALA A 325 -10.99 3.78 4.04
N ILE A 326 -10.44 2.59 4.31
CA ILE A 326 -10.60 1.48 3.35
C ILE A 326 -12.00 0.83 3.47
N LEU A 327 -12.70 1.06 4.58
CA LEU A 327 -14.02 0.49 4.89
C LEU A 327 -15.16 1.35 4.33
N GLN A 328 -15.08 1.60 3.04
CA GLN A 328 -16.06 2.32 2.23
C GLN A 328 -16.11 1.75 0.80
N PRO A 329 -17.15 2.07 0.01
CA PRO A 329 -17.21 1.65 -1.39
C PRO A 329 -15.99 2.16 -2.18
N PRO A 330 -15.45 1.37 -3.12
CA PRO A 330 -15.99 0.11 -3.63
C PRO A 330 -15.63 -1.13 -2.79
N PHE A 331 -14.78 -0.99 -1.77
CA PHE A 331 -14.24 -2.14 -1.03
C PHE A 331 -15.25 -2.73 -0.05
N PHE A 332 -15.98 -1.86 0.65
CA PHE A 332 -16.92 -2.26 1.69
C PHE A 332 -18.16 -1.37 1.72
N ASP A 333 -19.32 -2.00 1.50
CA ASP A 333 -20.62 -1.34 1.51
C ASP A 333 -21.59 -2.10 2.41
N MET A 334 -22.20 -1.37 3.36
CA MET A 334 -23.17 -1.92 4.30
C MET A 334 -24.49 -2.29 3.61
N ASP A 335 -24.79 -1.69 2.46
CA ASP A 335 -26.04 -1.91 1.72
C ASP A 335 -25.86 -2.88 0.54
N ALA A 336 -24.62 -3.32 0.26
CA ALA A 336 -24.34 -4.27 -0.81
C ALA A 336 -24.53 -5.73 -0.37
N ASP A 337 -24.74 -6.58 -1.36
CA ASP A 337 -24.69 -8.04 -1.20
C ASP A 337 -23.30 -8.47 -0.72
N ASP A 338 -23.25 -9.46 0.16
CA ASP A 338 -21.99 -9.91 0.76
C ASP A 338 -20.99 -10.40 -0.28
N ALA A 339 -21.41 -10.92 -1.43
CA ALA A 339 -20.47 -11.30 -2.50
C ALA A 339 -19.56 -10.14 -2.92
N VAL A 340 -20.08 -8.90 -2.92
CA VAL A 340 -19.30 -7.69 -3.22
C VAL A 340 -18.26 -7.44 -2.14
N ASN A 341 -18.67 -7.49 -0.87
CA ASN A 341 -17.78 -7.25 0.27
C ASN A 341 -16.70 -8.34 0.35
N TYR A 342 -17.05 -9.61 0.18
CA TYR A 342 -16.08 -10.70 0.20
C TYR A 342 -15.09 -10.63 -0.97
N GLY A 343 -15.54 -10.36 -2.19
CA GLY A 343 -14.62 -10.28 -3.32
C GLY A 343 -13.86 -8.95 -3.45
N ALA A 344 -14.12 -7.99 -2.56
CA ALA A 344 -13.39 -6.74 -2.46
C ALA A 344 -12.61 -6.67 -1.14
N ILE A 345 -13.20 -6.12 -0.05
CA ILE A 345 -12.51 -6.06 1.24
C ILE A 345 -12.13 -7.45 1.77
N GLY A 346 -12.91 -8.50 1.51
CA GLY A 346 -12.57 -9.87 1.90
C GLY A 346 -11.29 -10.38 1.21
N ALA A 347 -11.09 -10.03 -0.07
CA ALA A 347 -9.85 -10.35 -0.80
C ALA A 347 -8.65 -9.60 -0.22
N ILE A 348 -8.84 -8.33 0.19
CA ILE A 348 -7.80 -7.53 0.86
C ILE A 348 -7.49 -8.13 2.24
N ILE A 349 -8.49 -8.51 3.03
CA ILE A 349 -8.26 -9.20 4.32
C ILE A 349 -7.48 -10.50 4.10
N GLY A 350 -7.89 -11.29 3.10
CA GLY A 350 -7.18 -12.50 2.72
C GLY A 350 -5.73 -12.22 2.33
N HIS A 351 -5.48 -11.17 1.56
CA HIS A 351 -4.15 -10.72 1.14
C HIS A 351 -3.27 -10.39 2.37
N GLU A 352 -3.77 -9.59 3.31
CA GLU A 352 -3.01 -9.23 4.52
C GLU A 352 -2.73 -10.46 5.41
N ILE A 353 -3.68 -11.40 5.54
CA ILE A 353 -3.42 -12.67 6.25
C ILE A 353 -2.33 -13.47 5.52
N SER A 354 -2.38 -13.52 4.20
CA SER A 354 -1.43 -14.25 3.36
C SER A 354 -0.01 -13.70 3.42
N HIS A 355 0.19 -12.42 3.67
CA HIS A 355 1.51 -11.87 3.95
C HIS A 355 2.19 -12.52 5.16
N GLY A 356 1.44 -13.06 6.13
CA GLY A 356 2.04 -13.86 7.20
C GLY A 356 2.62 -15.20 6.76
N PHE A 357 2.33 -15.64 5.54
CA PHE A 357 2.74 -16.93 4.99
C PHE A 357 3.43 -16.81 3.62
N ASP A 358 3.71 -15.59 3.14
CA ASP A 358 4.45 -15.36 1.90
C ASP A 358 5.95 -15.69 2.02
N ASP A 359 6.77 -15.39 1.00
CA ASP A 359 8.20 -15.69 1.00
C ASP A 359 9.00 -15.01 2.13
N GLN A 360 8.48 -13.92 2.70
CA GLN A 360 9.12 -13.20 3.81
C GLN A 360 8.43 -13.49 5.14
N GLY A 361 7.12 -13.33 5.22
CA GLY A 361 6.35 -13.53 6.45
C GLY A 361 6.43 -14.97 6.95
N SER A 362 6.57 -15.95 6.06
CA SER A 362 6.82 -17.35 6.45
C SER A 362 8.09 -17.57 7.28
N GLN A 363 9.01 -16.60 7.33
CA GLN A 363 10.24 -16.68 8.12
C GLN A 363 10.05 -16.19 9.57
N PHE A 364 8.86 -15.71 9.92
CA PHE A 364 8.51 -15.23 11.26
C PHE A 364 7.52 -16.19 11.94
N ASP A 365 7.74 -16.44 13.22
CA ASP A 365 6.87 -17.28 14.05
C ASP A 365 5.61 -16.54 14.53
N GLU A 366 4.81 -17.19 15.37
CA GLU A 366 3.55 -16.68 15.91
C GLU A 366 3.71 -15.43 16.79
N LEU A 367 4.93 -15.18 17.29
CA LEU A 367 5.25 -14.03 18.13
C LEU A 367 5.88 -12.89 17.32
N GLY A 368 6.11 -13.10 16.02
CA GLY A 368 6.79 -12.15 15.14
C GLY A 368 8.31 -12.18 15.23
N ASN A 369 8.89 -13.30 15.71
CA ASN A 369 10.34 -13.48 15.70
C ASN A 369 10.77 -14.23 14.43
N MET A 370 11.81 -13.74 13.76
CA MET A 370 12.43 -14.40 12.63
C MET A 370 13.06 -15.72 13.09
N LYS A 371 12.37 -16.82 12.83
CA LYS A 371 12.67 -18.17 13.32
C LYS A 371 12.18 -19.19 12.30
N ASN A 372 13.04 -20.16 11.96
CA ASN A 372 12.63 -21.25 11.09
C ASN A 372 11.72 -22.23 11.86
N TRP A 373 10.45 -22.30 11.46
CA TRP A 373 9.45 -23.25 11.98
C TRP A 373 9.04 -24.31 10.94
N TRP A 374 9.71 -24.32 9.77
CA TRP A 374 9.48 -25.27 8.69
C TRP A 374 10.34 -26.52 8.86
N THR A 375 9.82 -27.68 8.43
CA THR A 375 10.71 -28.79 8.07
C THR A 375 11.47 -28.46 6.78
N ALA A 376 12.65 -29.05 6.58
CA ALA A 376 13.45 -28.81 5.37
C ALA A 376 12.69 -29.20 4.08
N GLU A 377 11.92 -30.27 4.13
CA GLU A 377 11.15 -30.77 3.00
C GLU A 377 9.95 -29.86 2.67
N ASP A 378 9.22 -29.37 3.68
CA ASP A 378 8.11 -28.44 3.46
C ASP A 378 8.61 -27.11 2.92
N HIS A 379 9.76 -26.61 3.40
CA HIS A 379 10.39 -25.40 2.89
C HIS A 379 10.83 -25.56 1.41
N ARG A 380 11.38 -26.73 1.04
CA ARG A 380 11.72 -27.05 -0.36
C ARG A 380 10.49 -27.02 -1.25
N LYS A 381 9.40 -27.68 -0.85
CA LYS A 381 8.13 -27.70 -1.58
C LYS A 381 7.49 -26.32 -1.69
N PHE A 382 7.55 -25.51 -0.62
CA PHE A 382 7.10 -24.12 -0.65
C PHE A 382 7.86 -23.33 -1.71
N LYS A 383 9.19 -23.42 -1.70
CA LYS A 383 10.05 -22.77 -2.71
C LYS A 383 9.75 -23.23 -4.15
N GLU A 384 9.46 -24.50 -4.37
CA GLU A 384 9.09 -25.02 -5.70
C GLU A 384 7.79 -24.41 -6.22
N LYS A 385 6.78 -24.29 -5.35
CA LYS A 385 5.51 -23.64 -5.68
C LYS A 385 5.69 -22.15 -5.96
N THR A 386 6.43 -21.44 -5.11
CA THR A 386 6.66 -20.00 -5.30
C THR A 386 7.51 -19.70 -6.53
N ASN A 387 8.47 -20.55 -6.90
CA ASN A 387 9.22 -20.43 -8.16
C ASN A 387 8.31 -20.53 -9.41
N THR A 388 7.21 -21.27 -9.32
CA THR A 388 6.23 -21.33 -10.43
C THR A 388 5.53 -19.99 -10.61
N LEU A 389 5.18 -19.31 -9.51
CA LEU A 389 4.66 -17.93 -9.55
C LEU A 389 5.69 -16.96 -10.09
N VAL A 390 6.96 -17.05 -9.65
CA VAL A 390 8.04 -16.21 -10.22
C VAL A 390 8.13 -16.37 -11.73
N ALA A 391 8.18 -17.60 -12.24
CA ALA A 391 8.25 -17.87 -13.67
C ALA A 391 7.05 -17.30 -14.44
N GLN A 392 5.84 -17.48 -13.89
CA GLN A 392 4.62 -16.95 -14.48
C GLN A 392 4.65 -15.43 -14.59
N TYR A 393 5.05 -14.73 -13.53
CA TYR A 393 5.08 -13.28 -13.52
C TYR A 393 6.22 -12.71 -14.37
N ASN A 394 7.37 -13.38 -14.43
CA ASN A 394 8.46 -13.00 -15.36
C ASN A 394 8.02 -13.06 -16.83
N ALA A 395 7.03 -13.89 -17.18
CA ALA A 395 6.48 -13.95 -18.53
C ALA A 395 5.54 -12.77 -18.87
N TYR A 396 5.08 -11.99 -17.89
CA TYR A 396 4.20 -10.85 -18.15
C TYR A 396 4.97 -9.65 -18.67
N GLU A 397 4.56 -9.17 -19.84
CA GLU A 397 5.10 -8.00 -20.54
C GLU A 397 3.99 -6.97 -20.74
N PRO A 398 3.55 -6.26 -19.68
CA PRO A 398 2.46 -5.31 -19.79
C PRO A 398 2.81 -4.08 -20.63
N ILE A 399 4.11 -3.84 -20.83
CA ILE A 399 4.66 -2.80 -21.69
C ILE A 399 5.74 -3.47 -22.51
N LYS A 400 5.67 -3.31 -23.83
CA LYS A 400 6.62 -3.89 -24.77
C LYS A 400 8.07 -3.57 -24.36
N GLY A 401 8.91 -4.59 -24.26
CA GLY A 401 10.30 -4.53 -23.81
C GLY A 401 10.49 -4.52 -22.29
N TYR A 402 9.42 -4.55 -21.49
CA TYR A 402 9.48 -4.46 -20.04
C TYR A 402 8.67 -5.57 -19.38
N HIS A 403 9.39 -6.56 -18.86
CA HIS A 403 8.82 -7.66 -18.10
C HIS A 403 8.64 -7.29 -16.61
N VAL A 404 7.62 -7.87 -15.99
CA VAL A 404 7.50 -7.86 -14.52
C VAL A 404 8.67 -8.67 -13.93
N ASN A 405 9.19 -8.23 -12.78
CA ASN A 405 10.20 -8.98 -12.03
C ASN A 405 9.48 -9.84 -10.98
N GLY A 406 9.27 -11.11 -11.30
CA GLY A 406 8.53 -12.06 -10.48
C GLY A 406 9.16 -12.32 -9.11
N GLU A 407 10.48 -12.22 -8.98
CA GLU A 407 11.19 -12.29 -7.70
C GLU A 407 10.93 -11.07 -6.82
N LEU A 408 10.87 -9.88 -7.43
CA LEU A 408 10.60 -8.62 -6.72
C LEU A 408 9.15 -8.56 -6.22
N THR A 409 8.21 -9.06 -7.01
CA THR A 409 6.76 -9.01 -6.73
C THR A 409 6.24 -10.24 -6.00
N LEU A 410 7.10 -11.20 -5.65
CA LEU A 410 6.67 -12.54 -5.20
C LEU A 410 5.73 -12.51 -3.99
N GLY A 411 6.03 -11.71 -2.96
CA GLY A 411 5.21 -11.62 -1.75
C GLY A 411 3.78 -11.17 -2.06
N GLU A 412 3.66 -10.05 -2.79
CA GLU A 412 2.38 -9.52 -3.29
C GLU A 412 1.63 -10.54 -4.15
N ASN A 413 2.35 -11.24 -5.03
CA ASN A 413 1.76 -12.24 -5.90
C ASN A 413 1.20 -13.43 -5.11
N ILE A 414 1.88 -13.87 -4.05
CA ILE A 414 1.37 -14.93 -3.15
C ILE A 414 0.14 -14.41 -2.41
N ALA A 415 0.20 -13.19 -1.89
CA ALA A 415 -0.85 -12.56 -1.11
C ALA A 415 -2.14 -12.36 -1.92
N ASP A 416 -2.05 -11.83 -3.14
CA ASP A 416 -3.20 -11.63 -4.03
C ASP A 416 -3.90 -12.96 -4.37
N ASN A 417 -3.12 -13.96 -4.77
CA ASN A 417 -3.65 -15.25 -5.21
C ASN A 417 -4.29 -16.02 -4.06
N SER A 418 -3.61 -16.07 -2.93
CA SER A 418 -4.11 -16.75 -1.73
C SER A 418 -5.29 -15.98 -1.14
N GLY A 419 -5.19 -14.67 -1.05
CA GLY A 419 -6.22 -13.80 -0.49
C GLY A 419 -7.55 -13.91 -1.22
N LEU A 420 -7.52 -13.90 -2.55
CA LEU A 420 -8.73 -14.09 -3.35
C LEU A 420 -9.36 -15.47 -3.17
N ALA A 421 -8.54 -16.52 -3.19
CA ALA A 421 -9.03 -17.89 -3.01
C ALA A 421 -9.65 -18.11 -1.61
N ILE A 422 -9.06 -17.53 -0.56
CA ILE A 422 -9.60 -17.60 0.80
C ILE A 422 -10.87 -16.76 0.92
N ALA A 423 -10.93 -15.57 0.33
CA ALA A 423 -12.12 -14.73 0.33
C ALA A 423 -13.32 -15.44 -0.29
N TYR A 424 -13.11 -16.13 -1.40
CA TYR A 424 -14.15 -16.94 -2.03
C TYR A 424 -14.63 -18.09 -1.13
N LYS A 425 -13.70 -18.84 -0.51
CA LYS A 425 -14.07 -19.90 0.46
C LYS A 425 -14.81 -19.33 1.66
N ALA A 426 -14.41 -18.17 2.15
CA ALA A 426 -15.06 -17.51 3.28
C ALA A 426 -16.48 -17.02 2.93
N TYR A 427 -16.70 -16.59 1.69
CA TYR A 427 -18.04 -16.31 1.17
C TYR A 427 -18.89 -17.59 1.12
N GLN A 428 -18.35 -18.70 0.59
CA GLN A 428 -19.08 -19.97 0.60
C GLN A 428 -19.44 -20.43 2.02
N LEU A 429 -18.55 -20.21 3.01
CA LEU A 429 -18.85 -20.47 4.42
C LEU A 429 -19.97 -19.58 4.96
N SER A 430 -20.02 -18.30 4.58
CA SER A 430 -21.05 -17.36 5.07
C SER A 430 -22.46 -17.70 4.59
N LEU A 431 -22.57 -18.39 3.44
CA LEU A 431 -23.84 -18.88 2.92
C LEU A 431 -24.47 -19.99 3.79
N ASN A 432 -23.70 -20.64 4.68
CA ASN A 432 -24.18 -21.69 5.57
C ASN A 432 -24.97 -22.80 4.83
N GLY A 433 -24.50 -23.20 3.65
CA GLY A 433 -25.13 -24.23 2.81
C GLY A 433 -26.34 -23.74 1.98
N LYS A 434 -26.69 -22.46 2.04
CA LYS A 434 -27.71 -21.86 1.16
C LYS A 434 -27.10 -21.56 -0.21
N ALA A 435 -27.94 -21.56 -1.25
CA ALA A 435 -27.52 -21.11 -2.58
C ALA A 435 -27.17 -19.63 -2.56
N ALA A 436 -26.14 -19.24 -3.33
CA ALA A 436 -25.81 -17.85 -3.54
C ALA A 436 -27.00 -17.11 -4.21
N PRO A 437 -27.26 -15.84 -3.86
CA PRO A 437 -28.31 -15.06 -4.51
C PRO A 437 -28.10 -14.98 -6.04
N VAL A 438 -29.16 -15.27 -6.81
CA VAL A 438 -29.13 -15.28 -8.29
C VAL A 438 -28.99 -13.86 -8.86
N SER A 439 -29.33 -12.83 -8.08
CA SER A 439 -29.17 -11.42 -8.42
C SER A 439 -28.40 -10.69 -7.33
N VAL A 440 -27.12 -10.43 -7.58
CA VAL A 440 -26.29 -9.58 -6.72
C VAL A 440 -26.43 -8.14 -7.21
N LYS A 441 -26.83 -7.21 -6.34
CA LYS A 441 -26.71 -5.78 -6.65
C LYS A 441 -25.22 -5.45 -6.75
N GLN A 442 -24.74 -5.18 -7.96
CA GLN A 442 -23.35 -4.79 -8.20
C GLN A 442 -23.02 -3.54 -7.39
N GLY A 443 -22.00 -3.64 -6.54
CA GLY A 443 -21.31 -2.47 -6.01
C GLY A 443 -20.58 -1.73 -7.15
N ILE A 444 -20.37 -0.43 -6.99
CA ILE A 444 -19.50 0.33 -7.90
C ILE A 444 -18.14 -0.36 -7.95
N GLY A 445 -17.62 -0.69 -9.14
CA GLY A 445 -16.27 -1.25 -9.30
C GLY A 445 -16.14 -2.78 -9.20
N ALA A 446 -17.24 -3.53 -9.02
CA ALA A 446 -17.22 -4.99 -8.94
C ALA A 446 -17.44 -5.68 -10.31
N TYR A 447 -16.56 -6.61 -10.68
CA TYR A 447 -16.67 -7.49 -11.84
C TYR A 447 -17.35 -8.80 -11.47
N GLN A 448 -18.43 -9.14 -12.16
CA GLN A 448 -19.04 -10.47 -12.07
C GLN A 448 -18.10 -11.50 -12.71
N CYS A 449 -17.72 -12.55 -11.98
CA CYS A 449 -17.21 -13.77 -12.60
C CYS A 449 -18.22 -14.90 -12.42
N THR A 450 -18.26 -15.76 -13.42
CA THR A 450 -19.10 -16.95 -13.44
C THR A 450 -18.19 -18.16 -13.49
N GLU A 451 -18.32 -19.05 -12.51
CA GLU A 451 -17.61 -20.33 -12.50
C GLU A 451 -18.17 -21.28 -13.58
N SER A 452 -17.38 -22.31 -13.93
CA SER A 452 -17.78 -23.36 -14.89
C SER A 452 -19.04 -24.13 -14.48
N ASN A 453 -19.40 -24.13 -13.20
CA ASN A 453 -20.64 -24.73 -12.66
C ASN A 453 -21.85 -23.75 -12.67
N GLY A 454 -21.68 -22.51 -13.14
CA GLY A 454 -22.72 -21.47 -13.18
C GLY A 454 -22.80 -20.58 -11.93
N GLN A 455 -21.96 -20.78 -10.91
CA GLN A 455 -21.94 -19.93 -9.71
C GLN A 455 -21.41 -18.53 -10.04
N GLN A 456 -22.10 -17.50 -9.56
CA GLN A 456 -21.72 -16.10 -9.75
C GLN A 456 -20.99 -15.56 -8.51
N TRP A 457 -19.88 -14.86 -8.70
CA TRP A 457 -19.17 -14.10 -7.66
C TRP A 457 -18.68 -12.76 -8.22
N TYR A 458 -18.22 -11.85 -7.36
CA TYR A 458 -17.89 -10.48 -7.77
C TYR A 458 -16.53 -10.02 -7.24
N VAL A 459 -15.60 -9.62 -8.10
CA VAL A 459 -14.29 -9.06 -7.71
C VAL A 459 -14.31 -7.56 -7.88
N SER A 460 -14.01 -6.79 -6.83
CA SER A 460 -13.59 -5.40 -7.05
C SER A 460 -12.07 -5.37 -7.15
N ILE A 461 -11.55 -5.51 -8.36
CA ILE A 461 -10.18 -5.07 -8.66
C ILE A 461 -10.33 -3.63 -9.13
N GLU A 462 -9.44 -2.72 -8.72
CA GLU A 462 -9.28 -1.48 -9.49
C GLU A 462 -9.26 -1.86 -10.98
N PRO A 463 -10.19 -1.33 -11.79
CA PRO A 463 -10.15 -1.61 -13.20
C PRO A 463 -8.76 -1.28 -13.74
N LEU A 464 -8.06 -2.28 -14.29
CA LEU A 464 -6.90 -2.05 -15.16
C LEU A 464 -7.23 -0.96 -16.21
N SER A 465 -8.51 -0.77 -16.53
CA SER A 465 -9.02 0.26 -17.45
C SER A 465 -8.98 1.71 -16.94
N GLU A 466 -8.81 1.99 -15.64
CA GLU A 466 -8.47 3.36 -15.18
C GLU A 466 -6.97 3.67 -15.30
N ARG A 467 -6.14 2.64 -15.58
CA ARG A 467 -4.81 2.84 -16.15
C ARG A 467 -4.93 3.04 -17.65
N LYS A 468 -5.58 4.13 -18.09
CA LYS A 468 -5.46 4.59 -19.49
C LYS A 468 -3.98 4.79 -19.83
N LEU A 469 -3.36 3.79 -20.46
CA LEU A 469 -2.19 4.01 -21.29
C LEU A 469 -2.62 5.08 -22.30
N ASP A 470 -2.04 6.27 -22.19
CA ASP A 470 -2.00 7.15 -23.33
C ASP A 470 -1.17 6.46 -24.41
N GLN A 471 -1.41 6.85 -25.66
CA GLN A 471 -0.91 6.21 -26.87
C GLN A 471 0.63 6.27 -27.01
N THR A 472 1.37 6.61 -25.96
CA THR A 472 2.82 6.85 -25.95
C THR A 472 3.62 5.72 -25.31
N GLY A 473 3.00 4.72 -24.67
CA GLY A 473 3.70 3.51 -24.20
C GLY A 473 4.71 3.76 -23.07
N THR A 474 4.52 4.80 -22.25
CA THR A 474 5.55 5.29 -21.31
C THR A 474 5.24 5.19 -19.82
N ARG A 475 4.21 4.45 -19.40
CA ARG A 475 4.01 4.26 -17.96
C ARG A 475 5.14 3.41 -17.36
N VAL A 476 5.76 3.84 -16.27
CA VAL A 476 6.23 2.85 -15.29
C VAL A 476 4.98 2.48 -14.51
N VAL A 477 4.22 1.53 -15.03
CA VAL A 477 3.16 0.95 -14.20
C VAL A 477 3.89 0.11 -13.16
N ASN A 478 3.74 0.44 -11.87
CA ASN A 478 3.85 -0.56 -10.81
C ASN A 478 2.72 -1.56 -11.05
N LEU A 479 2.87 -2.43 -12.03
CA LEU A 479 2.15 -3.69 -12.07
C LEU A 479 2.91 -4.58 -11.11
N GLN A 480 2.65 -4.36 -9.83
CA GLN A 480 3.12 -5.26 -8.81
C GLN A 480 2.35 -6.57 -8.93
N THR A 481 1.11 -6.57 -9.41
CA THR A 481 0.31 -7.80 -9.45
C THR A 481 -0.66 -7.88 -10.64
N LYS A 482 -0.93 -9.12 -11.09
CA LYS A 482 -2.09 -9.53 -11.89
C LYS A 482 -2.79 -10.60 -11.07
N VAL A 483 -3.95 -10.27 -10.52
CA VAL A 483 -4.78 -11.26 -9.82
C VAL A 483 -5.22 -12.33 -10.84
N LEU A 484 -4.97 -13.60 -10.53
CA LEU A 484 -5.41 -14.70 -11.39
C LEU A 484 -6.93 -14.84 -11.31
N SER A 485 -7.55 -15.22 -12.42
CA SER A 485 -8.94 -15.70 -12.41
C SER A 485 -9.06 -16.95 -11.53
N LEU A 486 -10.25 -17.24 -11.00
CA LEU A 486 -10.47 -18.46 -10.20
C LEU A 486 -10.14 -19.73 -10.98
N ASP A 487 -10.35 -19.76 -12.30
CA ASP A 487 -9.97 -20.89 -13.14
C ASP A 487 -8.45 -21.04 -13.25
N GLU A 488 -7.70 -19.93 -13.39
CA GLU A 488 -6.23 -19.94 -13.35
C GLU A 488 -5.72 -20.38 -11.96
N LEU A 489 -6.35 -19.93 -10.88
CA LEU A 489 -6.06 -20.31 -9.48
C LEU A 489 -6.33 -21.79 -9.20
N ASN A 490 -7.49 -22.28 -9.61
CA ASN A 490 -7.88 -23.68 -9.46
C ASN A 490 -6.95 -24.58 -10.28
N LYS A 491 -6.57 -24.19 -11.49
CA LYS A 491 -5.55 -24.90 -12.27
C LYS A 491 -4.20 -24.87 -11.56
N PHE A 492 -3.78 -23.74 -11.00
CA PHE A 492 -2.50 -23.61 -10.29
C PHE A 492 -2.40 -24.53 -9.07
N TYR A 493 -3.41 -24.53 -8.19
CA TYR A 493 -3.38 -25.35 -6.97
C TYR A 493 -3.68 -26.83 -7.22
N ASN A 494 -4.40 -27.18 -8.29
CA ASN A 494 -4.79 -28.57 -8.57
C ASN A 494 -3.91 -29.30 -9.62
N ASN A 495 -3.04 -28.60 -10.36
CA ASN A 495 -2.15 -29.28 -11.32
C ASN A 495 -0.96 -29.96 -10.61
N LYS A 496 -1.02 -31.29 -10.50
CA LYS A 496 0.14 -32.13 -10.15
C LYS A 496 1.21 -32.18 -11.27
N SER A 497 0.89 -31.75 -12.49
CA SER A 497 1.67 -31.97 -13.71
C SER A 497 2.75 -30.91 -14.01
N ASN A 498 2.69 -29.71 -13.41
CA ASN A 498 3.70 -28.66 -13.67
C ASN A 498 5.03 -28.86 -12.94
N MET A 499 5.12 -29.80 -11.99
CA MET A 499 6.39 -30.11 -11.31
C MET A 499 7.38 -30.88 -12.22
N ALA A 500 6.92 -31.54 -13.29
CA ALA A 500 7.77 -32.33 -14.18
C ALA A 500 8.36 -31.53 -15.36
N ALA A 501 7.63 -30.54 -15.89
CA ALA A 501 8.07 -29.78 -17.07
C ALA A 501 9.22 -28.81 -16.77
N VAL A 502 9.23 -28.18 -15.58
CA VAL A 502 10.29 -27.25 -15.16
C VAL A 502 11.61 -27.97 -14.83
N ALA A 503 11.55 -29.26 -14.49
CA ALA A 503 12.74 -30.08 -14.25
C ALA A 503 13.47 -30.51 -15.54
N GLN A 504 12.77 -30.55 -16.69
CA GLN A 504 13.36 -30.94 -17.98
C GLN A 504 14.06 -29.78 -18.69
N GLU A 505 13.61 -28.52 -18.52
CA GLU A 505 14.26 -27.35 -19.14
C GLU A 505 15.64 -27.01 -18.55
N LYS A 506 15.95 -27.43 -17.33
CA LYS A 506 17.31 -27.27 -16.75
C LYS A 506 18.30 -28.34 -17.21
N LYS A 507 17.85 -29.51 -17.68
CA LYS A 507 18.74 -30.55 -18.22
C LYS A 507 19.19 -30.27 -19.66
N SER A 508 18.43 -29.51 -20.45
CA SER A 508 18.81 -29.19 -21.84
C SER A 508 19.79 -28.01 -21.97
N LYS A 509 19.91 -27.14 -20.95
CA LYS A 509 20.80 -25.97 -20.98
C LYS A 509 22.21 -26.18 -20.39
N ASN A 510 22.50 -27.35 -19.81
CA ASN A 510 23.80 -27.66 -19.20
C ASN A 510 24.68 -28.65 -19.99
N SER A 511 24.35 -28.94 -21.25
CA SER A 511 25.12 -29.90 -22.08
C SER A 511 26.18 -29.26 -22.98
N HIS A 512 26.51 -27.96 -22.83
CA HIS A 512 27.56 -27.30 -23.61
C HIS A 512 28.52 -26.50 -22.72
N SER A 513 29.35 -27.22 -21.95
CA SER A 513 30.74 -26.84 -21.66
C SER A 513 31.50 -27.99 -20.97
N LYS A 514 32.21 -28.81 -21.73
CA LYS A 514 33.48 -29.45 -21.29
C LYS A 514 34.59 -28.39 -21.49
N SER A 515 35.69 -28.26 -20.76
CA SER A 515 36.45 -29.12 -19.84
C SER A 515 37.44 -28.26 -19.04
N SER A 516 37.82 -28.68 -17.84
CA SER A 516 39.23 -28.75 -17.42
C SER A 516 39.35 -29.43 -16.06
N ASP A 517 40.28 -30.40 -15.98
CA ASP A 517 40.65 -31.21 -14.84
C ASP A 517 41.03 -30.40 -13.58
N VAL A 518 40.88 -31.01 -12.39
CA VAL A 518 41.98 -31.41 -11.48
C VAL A 518 41.43 -31.98 -10.17
N LYS A 519 41.81 -33.24 -9.94
CA LYS A 519 42.07 -34.04 -8.72
C LYS A 519 41.44 -33.65 -7.37
N SER A 520 40.78 -34.67 -6.80
CA SER A 520 40.44 -34.85 -5.40
C SER A 520 41.67 -35.12 -4.52
N THR A 521 41.69 -34.56 -3.32
CA THR A 521 42.41 -35.10 -2.16
C THR A 521 41.53 -35.02 -0.93
N ASP A 522 41.37 -36.17 -0.29
CA ASP A 522 40.78 -36.40 1.03
C ASP A 522 41.42 -35.53 2.12
N ILE A 523 40.66 -35.24 3.19
CA ILE A 523 41.11 -35.37 4.59
C ILE A 523 39.88 -35.47 5.52
N LYS A 524 39.91 -36.55 6.31
CA LYS A 524 39.04 -36.88 7.46
C LYS A 524 39.08 -35.81 8.54
N THR A 525 38.02 -35.65 9.31
CA THR A 525 38.11 -35.22 10.71
C THR A 525 37.17 -35.99 11.63
N ASN A 526 37.70 -36.23 12.83
CA ASN A 526 37.32 -37.22 13.82
C ASN A 526 36.17 -36.79 14.72
N ASN A 527 35.46 -37.81 15.23
CA ASN A 527 34.75 -37.79 16.49
C ASN A 527 35.71 -37.65 17.68
N SER A 528 35.35 -36.84 18.69
CA SER A 528 35.57 -37.21 20.10
C SER A 528 34.58 -36.51 21.06
N LYS A 529 34.27 -37.27 22.11
CA LYS A 529 33.25 -37.15 23.16
C LYS A 529 33.47 -35.99 24.16
N ASN A 530 32.38 -35.52 24.77
CA ASN A 530 32.10 -35.55 26.23
C ASN A 530 30.74 -34.87 26.51
N ALA A 531 29.69 -35.57 26.96
CA ALA A 531 29.39 -36.06 28.32
C ALA A 531 28.56 -35.06 29.16
N ALA A 532 27.26 -35.38 29.22
CA ALA A 532 26.21 -35.16 30.23
C ALA A 532 26.35 -34.10 31.34
N ILE A 533 25.33 -33.23 31.45
CA ILE A 533 24.67 -32.89 32.73
C ILE A 533 23.14 -32.80 32.48
N ASN A 534 22.39 -33.66 33.16
CA ASN A 534 20.95 -33.57 33.36
C ASN A 534 20.64 -32.55 34.47
N SER A 535 19.70 -31.64 34.25
CA SER A 535 18.84 -31.15 35.34
C SER A 535 17.45 -30.80 34.81
N VAL A 536 16.48 -31.56 35.31
CA VAL A 536 15.05 -31.34 35.17
C VAL A 536 14.65 -30.24 36.14
N ALA A 537 14.07 -29.15 35.64
CA ALA A 537 13.36 -28.17 36.47
C ALA A 537 11.92 -28.03 35.97
N LYS A 538 11.02 -28.30 36.91
CA LYS A 538 9.57 -28.44 36.79
C LYS A 538 8.90 -27.18 36.21
N THR A 539 7.97 -27.41 35.28
CA THR A 539 6.95 -26.47 34.83
C THR A 539 5.97 -26.15 35.95
N ALA A 540 5.76 -24.86 36.22
CA ALA A 540 4.66 -24.35 37.06
C ALA A 540 3.49 -23.90 36.16
N PRO A 541 2.22 -24.11 36.57
CA PRO A 541 1.06 -23.84 35.73
C PRO A 541 0.73 -22.35 35.65
N VAL A 542 0.35 -21.92 34.45
CA VAL A 542 -0.15 -20.58 34.11
C VAL A 542 -1.51 -20.37 34.79
N LYS A 543 -1.60 -19.33 35.63
CA LYS A 543 -2.86 -18.85 36.21
C LYS A 543 -3.67 -18.10 35.13
N VAL A 544 -4.91 -18.54 34.96
CA VAL A 544 -5.98 -17.86 34.22
C VAL A 544 -6.23 -16.50 34.89
N MET A 545 -6.15 -15.41 34.12
CA MET A 545 -6.65 -14.10 34.55
C MET A 545 -8.10 -13.96 34.09
N GLU A 546 -9.00 -13.80 35.06
CA GLU A 546 -10.42 -13.55 34.89
C GLU A 546 -10.70 -12.22 34.17
N GLU A 547 -11.74 -12.25 33.33
CA GLU A 547 -12.35 -11.12 32.65
C GLU A 547 -12.85 -10.07 33.65
N LYS A 548 -12.40 -8.82 33.52
CA LYS A 548 -13.05 -7.67 34.15
C LYS A 548 -14.04 -7.04 33.17
N LYS A 549 -15.31 -7.00 33.60
CA LYS A 549 -16.45 -6.34 32.95
C LYS A 549 -16.15 -4.88 32.54
N PRO A 550 -16.73 -4.38 31.44
CA PRO A 550 -16.54 -3.00 30.99
C PRO A 550 -17.25 -2.00 31.93
N VAL A 551 -16.52 -0.95 32.32
CA VAL A 551 -17.05 0.20 33.06
C VAL A 551 -17.76 1.13 32.07
N ALA A 552 -18.99 1.51 32.42
CA ALA A 552 -19.87 2.35 31.64
C ALA A 552 -19.30 3.75 31.36
N ALA A 553 -19.63 4.27 30.17
CA ALA A 553 -19.32 5.61 29.71
C ALA A 553 -19.97 6.68 30.59
N VAL A 554 -19.21 7.73 30.92
CA VAL A 554 -19.75 9.02 31.35
C VAL A 554 -19.65 9.96 30.16
N ALA A 555 -20.78 10.20 29.52
CA ALA A 555 -20.95 11.22 28.50
C ALA A 555 -21.97 12.24 29.02
N GLU A 556 -21.50 13.42 29.41
CA GLU A 556 -22.28 14.64 29.62
C GLU A 556 -21.29 15.80 29.43
N GLU A 557 -21.33 16.49 28.29
CA GLU A 557 -22.08 17.72 28.01
C GLU A 557 -21.12 18.92 27.92
N VAL A 558 -20.76 19.30 26.69
CA VAL A 558 -20.45 20.69 26.35
C VAL A 558 -21.15 20.98 25.02
N LYS A 559 -22.36 21.54 25.09
CA LYS A 559 -23.03 22.19 23.97
C LYS A 559 -22.53 23.63 23.89
N GLU A 560 -21.53 23.89 23.06
CA GLU A 560 -21.22 25.24 22.63
C GLU A 560 -21.81 25.48 21.23
N LYS A 561 -22.76 26.42 21.15
CA LYS A 561 -23.44 26.83 19.93
C LYS A 561 -22.47 27.61 19.02
N LEU A 562 -21.82 26.92 18.10
CA LEU A 562 -21.15 27.59 16.97
C LEU A 562 -22.23 28.11 16.00
N GLN A 563 -22.24 29.42 15.78
CA GLN A 563 -23.05 30.05 14.73
C GLN A 563 -22.58 29.57 13.36
N PRO A 564 -23.49 29.38 12.38
CA PRO A 564 -23.11 28.85 11.07
C PRO A 564 -22.32 29.91 10.28
N GLU A 565 -21.05 29.62 9.98
CA GLU A 565 -20.26 30.35 8.98
C GLU A 565 -20.99 30.32 7.62
N LYS A 566 -21.23 31.52 7.05
CA LYS A 566 -21.78 31.67 5.70
C LYS A 566 -20.84 31.01 4.69
N THR A 567 -21.18 29.79 4.28
CA THR A 567 -20.51 29.09 3.19
C THR A 567 -20.81 29.82 1.89
N ILE A 568 -19.81 30.43 1.25
CA ILE A 568 -19.95 30.93 -0.13
C ILE A 568 -20.15 29.69 -1.02
N THR A 569 -21.38 29.43 -1.43
CA THR A 569 -21.72 28.30 -2.29
C THR A 569 -21.49 28.69 -3.74
N THR A 570 -20.52 28.05 -4.40
CA THR A 570 -20.27 28.26 -5.83
C THR A 570 -21.37 27.58 -6.65
N PRO A 571 -21.69 28.04 -7.87
CA PRO A 571 -22.64 27.37 -8.75
C PRO A 571 -22.32 25.88 -8.96
N GLN A 572 -21.03 25.52 -9.02
CA GLN A 572 -20.56 24.14 -9.12
C GLN A 572 -20.87 23.32 -7.86
N SER A 573 -20.67 23.89 -6.66
CA SER A 573 -20.97 23.17 -5.42
C SER A 573 -22.48 22.97 -5.24
N GLN A 574 -23.28 23.97 -5.62
CA GLN A 574 -24.75 23.87 -5.63
C GLN A 574 -25.24 22.82 -6.63
N GLN A 575 -24.73 22.85 -7.87
CA GLN A 575 -25.07 21.86 -8.90
C GLN A 575 -24.76 20.43 -8.43
N MET A 576 -23.58 20.23 -7.84
CA MET A 576 -23.16 18.93 -7.30
C MET A 576 -24.01 18.49 -6.11
N GLN A 577 -24.33 19.39 -5.17
CA GLN A 577 -25.19 19.06 -4.02
C GLN A 577 -26.59 18.64 -4.46
N LEU A 578 -27.19 19.37 -5.40
CA LEU A 578 -28.50 19.04 -5.97
C LEU A 578 -28.47 17.68 -6.67
N TYR A 579 -27.44 17.40 -7.48
CA TYR A 579 -27.26 16.11 -8.13
C TYR A 579 -27.11 14.95 -7.13
N ILE A 580 -26.27 15.12 -6.10
CA ILE A 580 -26.05 14.09 -5.06
C ILE A 580 -27.35 13.82 -4.29
N SER A 581 -28.08 14.86 -3.87
CA SER A 581 -29.38 14.72 -3.20
C SER A 581 -30.37 13.98 -4.09
N ALA A 582 -30.53 14.42 -5.35
CA ALA A 582 -31.43 13.80 -6.30
C ALA A 582 -31.12 12.32 -6.54
N ARG A 583 -29.85 11.99 -6.79
CA ARG A 583 -29.41 10.60 -7.03
C ARG A 583 -29.66 9.71 -5.81
N LYS A 584 -29.36 10.21 -4.61
CA LYS A 584 -29.54 9.47 -3.35
C LYS A 584 -31.01 9.18 -3.07
N GLU A 585 -31.87 10.18 -3.21
CA GLU A 585 -33.31 10.06 -2.92
C GLU A 585 -34.03 9.19 -3.97
N LEU A 586 -33.72 9.37 -5.26
CA LEU A 586 -34.23 8.51 -6.32
C LEU A 586 -33.80 7.05 -6.16
N GLY A 587 -32.53 6.81 -5.77
CA GLY A 587 -32.03 5.45 -5.52
C GLY A 587 -32.71 4.74 -4.35
N ARG A 588 -33.23 5.50 -3.37
CA ARG A 588 -33.95 4.98 -2.19
C ARG A 588 -35.46 4.93 -2.38
N GLY A 589 -35.99 5.45 -3.49
CA GLY A 589 -37.43 5.59 -3.71
C GLY A 589 -38.12 6.57 -2.74
N GLN A 590 -37.38 7.43 -2.05
CA GLN A 590 -37.91 8.39 -1.08
C GLN A 590 -38.04 9.77 -1.71
N ASN A 591 -39.03 10.57 -1.28
CA ASN A 591 -39.22 11.97 -1.70
C ASN A 591 -39.12 12.18 -3.22
N GLN A 592 -39.64 11.23 -4.01
CA GLN A 592 -39.36 11.11 -5.45
C GLN A 592 -39.62 12.40 -6.24
N ILE A 593 -40.66 13.17 -5.89
CA ILE A 593 -40.96 14.46 -6.53
C ILE A 593 -39.85 15.49 -6.24
N ASN A 594 -39.41 15.63 -4.99
CA ASN A 594 -38.34 16.55 -4.61
C ASN A 594 -37.00 16.14 -5.22
N ALA A 595 -36.73 14.84 -5.26
CA ALA A 595 -35.55 14.29 -5.89
C ALA A 595 -35.52 14.59 -7.40
N CYS A 596 -36.65 14.44 -8.10
CA CYS A 596 -36.78 14.82 -9.50
C CYS A 596 -36.64 16.34 -9.73
N ASN A 597 -37.22 17.17 -8.86
CA ASN A 597 -37.03 18.62 -8.91
C ASN A 597 -35.55 19.01 -8.69
N ASN A 598 -34.83 18.32 -7.81
CA ASN A 598 -33.40 18.55 -7.57
C ASN A 598 -32.55 18.11 -8.78
N ALA A 599 -32.89 17.00 -9.44
CA ALA A 599 -32.27 16.58 -10.68
C ALA A 599 -32.48 17.63 -11.79
N GLU A 600 -33.69 18.17 -11.92
CA GLU A 600 -34.02 19.20 -12.91
C GLU A 600 -33.27 20.51 -12.62
N ARG A 601 -33.20 20.94 -11.36
CA ARG A 601 -32.38 22.10 -10.97
C ARG A 601 -30.92 21.89 -11.29
N ALA A 602 -30.33 20.75 -10.94
CA ALA A 602 -28.93 20.44 -11.25
C ALA A 602 -28.65 20.42 -12.76
N TYR A 603 -29.58 19.87 -13.55
CA TYR A 603 -29.50 19.88 -15.02
C TYR A 603 -29.55 21.31 -15.59
N ASN A 604 -30.42 22.17 -15.05
CA ASN A 604 -30.60 23.54 -15.53
C ASN A 604 -29.42 24.48 -15.24
N TYR A 605 -28.50 24.13 -14.34
CA TYR A 605 -27.21 24.86 -14.20
C TYR A 605 -26.35 24.76 -15.47
N GLY A 606 -26.65 23.85 -16.40
CA GLY A 606 -25.88 23.67 -17.62
C GLY A 606 -24.49 23.07 -17.37
N ARG A 607 -23.65 23.07 -18.40
CA ARG A 607 -22.30 22.52 -18.31
C ARG A 607 -21.37 23.53 -17.65
N LEU A 608 -20.99 23.28 -16.40
CA LEU A 608 -19.98 24.05 -15.68
C LEU A 608 -18.60 23.39 -15.82
N HIS A 609 -17.57 24.17 -16.16
CA HIS A 609 -16.19 23.70 -16.26
C HIS A 609 -15.48 23.84 -14.90
N GLY A 610 -14.74 22.81 -14.44
CA GLY A 610 -13.84 22.97 -13.28
C GLY A 610 -13.77 21.87 -12.21
N THR A 611 -14.33 20.66 -12.40
CA THR A 611 -14.15 19.56 -11.43
C THR A 611 -13.87 18.22 -12.12
N SER A 612 -12.99 17.43 -11.52
CA SER A 612 -12.51 16.14 -12.03
C SER A 612 -13.60 15.07 -12.03
N GLY A 613 -13.76 14.37 -13.15
CA GLY A 613 -14.28 13.00 -13.21
C GLY A 613 -15.75 12.82 -13.64
N ILE A 614 -16.68 13.66 -13.18
CA ILE A 614 -18.12 13.48 -13.43
C ILE A 614 -18.69 14.69 -14.16
N ASN A 615 -19.27 14.47 -15.34
CA ASN A 615 -20.05 15.47 -16.05
C ASN A 615 -21.43 15.60 -15.38
N VAL A 616 -21.50 16.37 -14.28
CA VAL A 616 -22.70 16.52 -13.44
C VAL A 616 -23.92 16.97 -14.26
N TYR A 617 -23.71 17.81 -15.27
CA TYR A 617 -24.75 18.19 -16.23
C TYR A 617 -25.34 16.98 -16.96
N ALA A 618 -24.49 16.13 -17.54
CA ALA A 618 -24.95 14.96 -18.27
C ALA A 618 -25.64 13.93 -17.36
N GLU A 619 -25.09 13.67 -16.18
CA GLU A 619 -25.67 12.73 -15.22
C GLU A 619 -27.02 13.22 -14.66
N SER A 620 -27.13 14.53 -14.37
CA SER A 620 -28.39 15.12 -13.93
C SER A 620 -29.45 15.03 -15.03
N GLY A 621 -29.07 15.24 -16.30
CA GLY A 621 -30.00 15.09 -17.43
C GLY A 621 -30.50 13.66 -17.62
N VAL A 622 -29.67 12.65 -17.33
CA VAL A 622 -30.12 11.24 -17.30
C VAL A 622 -31.12 11.01 -16.16
N LEU A 623 -30.90 11.58 -14.97
CA LEU A 623 -31.86 11.50 -13.87
C LEU A 623 -33.19 12.17 -14.19
N VAL A 624 -33.17 13.34 -14.84
CA VAL A 624 -34.40 14.01 -15.31
C VAL A 624 -35.15 13.14 -16.31
N ALA A 625 -34.45 12.51 -17.26
CA ALA A 625 -35.08 11.61 -18.21
C ALA A 625 -35.73 10.41 -17.50
N ARG A 626 -35.08 9.80 -16.50
CA ARG A 626 -35.67 8.72 -15.69
C ARG A 626 -36.88 9.19 -14.90
N CYS A 627 -36.84 10.39 -14.33
CA CYS A 627 -37.98 10.98 -13.63
C CYS A 627 -39.19 11.16 -14.56
N LEU A 628 -38.95 11.63 -15.79
CA LEU A 628 -40.00 11.81 -16.79
C LEU A 628 -40.60 10.48 -17.28
N THR A 629 -39.85 9.38 -17.26
CA THR A 629 -40.35 8.08 -17.73
C THR A 629 -40.86 7.16 -16.62
N ASN A 630 -40.30 7.23 -15.41
CA ASN A 630 -40.47 6.19 -14.38
C ASN A 630 -41.07 6.69 -13.06
N VAL A 631 -41.31 8.00 -12.91
CA VAL A 631 -41.91 8.58 -11.69
C VAL A 631 -43.26 9.20 -12.05
N PRO A 632 -44.39 8.48 -11.89
CA PRO A 632 -45.71 8.93 -12.34
C PRO A 632 -46.12 10.31 -11.79
N SER A 633 -45.84 10.54 -10.51
CA SER A 633 -46.16 11.81 -9.82
C SER A 633 -45.37 13.01 -10.33
N TYR A 634 -44.24 12.78 -11.00
CA TYR A 634 -43.44 13.83 -11.64
C TYR A 634 -43.77 13.96 -13.12
N SER A 635 -43.98 12.85 -13.83
CA SER A 635 -44.23 12.83 -15.27
C SER A 635 -45.58 13.46 -15.66
N GLN A 636 -46.62 13.30 -14.82
CA GLN A 636 -47.95 13.89 -15.03
C GLN A 636 -47.96 15.43 -15.08
N ARG A 637 -46.88 16.09 -14.65
CA ARG A 637 -46.72 17.56 -14.71
C ARG A 637 -46.42 18.06 -16.12
N PHE A 638 -46.17 17.18 -17.08
CA PHE A 638 -45.78 17.53 -18.45
C PHE A 638 -46.73 16.91 -19.45
N SER A 639 -47.12 17.66 -20.48
CA SER A 639 -48.05 17.20 -21.51
C SER A 639 -47.50 16.04 -22.35
N ASN A 640 -46.18 16.03 -22.60
CA ASN A 640 -45.48 14.97 -23.36
C ASN A 640 -44.15 14.60 -22.67
N PRO A 641 -44.18 13.87 -21.54
CA PRO A 641 -42.99 13.61 -20.72
C PRO A 641 -41.98 12.69 -21.42
N GLN A 642 -42.45 11.71 -22.20
CA GLN A 642 -41.59 10.80 -22.97
C GLN A 642 -40.82 11.54 -24.08
N ASP A 643 -41.48 12.44 -24.82
CA ASP A 643 -40.80 13.27 -25.83
C ASP A 643 -39.77 14.21 -25.21
N ARG A 644 -40.09 14.78 -24.04
CA ARG A 644 -39.14 15.61 -23.29
C ARG A 644 -37.93 14.80 -22.85
N ALA A 645 -38.13 13.60 -22.32
CA ALA A 645 -37.04 12.68 -21.96
C ALA A 645 -36.19 12.33 -23.18
N LYS A 646 -36.83 12.02 -24.32
CA LYS A 646 -36.15 11.71 -25.59
C LYS A 646 -35.27 12.85 -26.07
N ARG A 647 -35.75 14.10 -26.05
CA ARG A 647 -34.94 15.28 -26.44
C ARG A 647 -33.71 15.47 -25.56
N ILE A 648 -33.86 15.34 -24.23
CA ILE A 648 -32.73 15.42 -23.28
C ILE A 648 -31.71 14.33 -23.60
N LEU A 649 -32.17 13.09 -23.75
CA LEU A 649 -31.29 11.95 -24.04
C LEU A 649 -30.60 12.09 -25.41
N GLN A 650 -31.27 12.64 -26.43
CA GLN A 650 -30.69 12.88 -27.76
C GLN A 650 -29.57 13.91 -27.69
N ASN A 651 -29.78 15.01 -26.97
CA ASN A 651 -28.77 16.02 -26.75
C ASN A 651 -27.54 15.43 -26.03
N LEU A 652 -27.75 14.63 -24.98
CA LEU A 652 -26.66 14.00 -24.23
C LEU A 652 -25.95 12.89 -25.03
N ALA A 653 -26.68 12.08 -25.77
CA ALA A 653 -26.13 11.01 -26.60
C ALA A 653 -25.30 11.55 -27.77
N GLY A 654 -25.76 12.64 -28.39
CA GLY A 654 -25.07 13.31 -29.50
C GLY A 654 -23.94 14.21 -29.00
N ASN A 655 -24.27 15.29 -28.29
CA ASN A 655 -23.33 16.36 -27.95
C ASN A 655 -22.35 15.98 -26.81
N GLN A 656 -22.73 15.03 -25.94
CA GLN A 656 -21.89 14.61 -24.81
C GLN A 656 -21.37 13.17 -24.94
N ASN A 657 -21.70 12.47 -26.04
CA ASN A 657 -21.36 11.07 -26.27
C ASN A 657 -21.73 10.14 -25.09
N HIS A 658 -22.79 10.45 -24.34
CA HIS A 658 -23.10 9.81 -23.06
C HIS A 658 -23.68 8.40 -23.22
N ALA A 659 -22.98 7.38 -22.72
CA ALA A 659 -23.31 5.96 -22.95
C ALA A 659 -24.69 5.56 -22.37
N VAL A 660 -25.02 6.00 -21.15
CA VAL A 660 -26.33 5.71 -20.52
C VAL A 660 -27.46 6.40 -21.28
N ALA A 661 -27.20 7.60 -21.83
CA ALA A 661 -28.21 8.31 -22.60
C ALA A 661 -28.52 7.57 -23.90
N LYS A 662 -27.49 7.06 -24.60
CA LYS A 662 -27.64 6.19 -25.78
C LYS A 662 -28.42 4.92 -25.48
N HIS A 663 -28.16 4.29 -24.34
CA HIS A 663 -28.86 3.08 -23.93
C HIS A 663 -30.34 3.36 -23.63
N MET A 664 -30.65 4.38 -22.82
CA MET A 664 -32.04 4.75 -22.52
C MET A 664 -32.82 5.19 -23.77
N LEU A 665 -32.17 5.87 -24.72
CA LEU A 665 -32.78 6.22 -26.00
C LEU A 665 -33.23 5.00 -26.81
N LYS A 666 -32.51 3.88 -26.70
CA LYS A 666 -32.90 2.62 -27.35
C LYS A 666 -34.06 1.92 -26.63
N GLN A 667 -34.29 2.22 -25.35
CA GLN A 667 -35.41 1.67 -24.57
C GLN A 667 -36.69 2.50 -24.69
N ILE A 668 -36.58 3.78 -25.07
CA ILE A 668 -37.72 4.68 -25.33
C ILE A 668 -38.20 4.57 -26.79
N LYS A 669 -37.35 4.06 -27.69
CA LYS A 669 -37.76 3.64 -29.05
C LYS A 669 -38.41 2.27 -28.96
#